data_AF-A0AA38YFL8-F1
#
_entry.id   AF-A0AA38YFL8-F1
#
_cell.length_a   1.000
_cell.length_b   1.000
_cell.length_c   1.000
_cell.angle_alpha   90.00
_cell.angle_beta   90.00
_cell.angle_gamma   90.00
#
_symmetry.space_group_name_H-M   'P 1'
#
loop_
_entity.id
_entity.type
_entity.pdbx_description
1 polymer ?
#
loop_
_entity_poly.entity_id
_entity_poly.type
_entity_poly.pdbx_seq_one_letter_code
_entity_poly.pdbx_strand_id
1 'polypeptide(L)'
;MSQLFASTCALTWLLSSMPLASANWRYKSRPDLAPPTLNITIPATSEVEKGYLFMAPFSGYAEGTRHGPLQAAPYIFTDTGDLVWSGFTYFSIWATNFQAAKYKGRDVLFCFEGSHNAAYGHGHGHTTFLDQNYETIRELRAGNHRLTDKHEFHIINEETALIQIYHPVPYDLSPYGGGEQQQWIVDARFQELDIETGEVLFEWSSLDHVDPSEGYLPLNPGQAGAGYNSSDAWDYFHINSVDKDDEGNYLISARDANAAYKINGTTGEIIWQLSGKSSSFKMGDEVEFAFQHHARFQGRNEDGTKEIISIYDNSAHGTENGGGHEVHFYHISRGKIIEVDTKSWEATIVQAFHPPDDLLSKSQGSTQVLPNGNVLVNWGSEGAMTEFKADGTPIFHTYMDSGFLGLGVENYRGFRYNWTGIPNEAPAIVALEDGNSTNIYVSWNGDTRTKVWRFYEVKDERRSYLGESRREGFETELKLDRVNVKSVQAEALDAEGSVLVDTSKVKPEIMIHEYKGQGRKTQEKSGLIPWLTFKGQKFFRNASDVRHESCATAGVKCEFRSDDWKRVPVSQEYVTALEGRVASLESFLSNIKTSTGDQRDEIISSIDVDDHLPTRVDDRTRPATLSFEDVETFTPPGHWDRTAEGFSIFHRAGSAYGTGLIQSCPSSPQPVSNTWVHSNISGIPGLVVDECIDLFFQWQRPFCRILDRDSIPSRTGNFTGPLSGLVHAVCALGALMSHDQNIKHLAPLFIAAAENEIAKSFHTLDVTTTQTFLLCAVFESGRGNVSKGWMYSGVALRMAEALGIHEDRLPPPPPPPPPVSETGPSGTLPVDFESRRRMSLTLAISDKMLSLLFGQTPMMNNPVECDLDAKSIEPVFAAPAAPDDATAAYRSSPQTTPPQMMPSCPSDDDDDSGGFYSLLLQKQAQLAAIIGDLQNHTYLSRRRKPSRWSEAVNGTVHNKLNARLLGWYNSLPSELRWSRWTSNIETLDPGLATTHVLYHIVRLALNRPLLAVQQQHHHHPPHTQHPAAVANQASDICEDSVETIVGILRRFRVQHTLMNAPLVFVHGVIAAADTTLAIASRKSQQVHSPRHLQEKDSLLPFLDMLLSELSYSWSVADNARDGLRTRLQQQHQMQIGALQREDKCFSSPSMSTTTEYSSEFSDFQQSTDLTTTSDFGSGTVLPQDPPPWPGPGPKQRLDLEILGATDLEFDLANVFQYGGGGVSEMYTF
;
A
#
# COMPACT_ATOMS: atom_id res chain seq x y z
N MET A 1 -7.91 -57.27 35.53
CA MET A 1 -6.81 -57.79 34.68
C MET A 1 -7.31 -57.84 33.24
N SER A 2 -6.40 -57.89 32.26
CA SER A 2 -6.70 -58.24 30.86
C SER A 2 -7.62 -57.29 30.07
N GLN A 3 -7.28 -55.99 29.99
CA GLN A 3 -7.44 -55.20 28.73
C GLN A 3 -6.78 -53.81 28.77
N LEU A 4 -6.61 -53.15 29.93
CA LEU A 4 -5.83 -51.90 30.02
C LEU A 4 -4.32 -52.18 30.17
N PHE A 5 -3.65 -52.55 29.08
CA PHE A 5 -2.18 -52.63 29.01
C PHE A 5 -1.59 -52.36 27.61
N ALA A 6 -2.39 -51.86 26.66
CA ALA A 6 -2.01 -51.74 25.23
C ALA A 6 -2.01 -50.30 24.68
N SER A 7 -2.58 -49.31 25.38
CA SER A 7 -2.72 -47.93 24.88
C SER A 7 -1.59 -46.98 25.29
N THR A 8 -0.62 -47.45 26.08
CA THR A 8 0.46 -46.65 26.69
C THR A 8 1.63 -46.31 25.74
N CYS A 9 1.50 -46.56 24.43
CA CYS A 9 2.54 -46.23 23.44
C CYS A 9 2.17 -45.08 22.48
N ALA A 10 0.89 -44.73 22.32
CA ALA A 10 0.46 -43.78 21.27
C ALA A 10 0.62 -42.29 21.63
N LEU A 11 0.50 -41.93 22.92
CA LEU A 11 0.35 -40.51 23.33
C LEU A 11 1.64 -39.85 23.85
N THR A 12 2.82 -40.40 23.52
CA THR A 12 4.13 -39.76 23.79
C THR A 12 4.80 -39.19 22.53
N TRP A 13 4.10 -39.18 21.40
CA TRP A 13 4.62 -38.75 20.08
C TRP A 13 4.08 -37.40 19.57
N LEU A 14 3.15 -36.75 20.28
CA LEU A 14 2.42 -35.56 19.81
C LEU A 14 2.72 -34.26 20.60
N LEU A 15 3.89 -34.18 21.26
CA LEU A 15 4.35 -32.98 21.99
C LEU A 15 5.81 -32.59 21.69
N SER A 16 6.31 -32.99 20.52
CA SER A 16 7.69 -32.72 20.05
C SER A 16 7.77 -31.96 18.72
N SER A 17 6.63 -31.45 18.22
CA SER A 17 6.50 -30.87 16.87
C SER A 17 5.83 -29.49 16.89
N MET A 18 6.55 -28.48 17.39
CA MET A 18 6.31 -27.07 17.04
C MET A 18 7.48 -26.57 16.19
N PRO A 19 7.31 -26.38 14.87
CA PRO A 19 8.34 -25.75 14.06
C PRO A 19 8.40 -24.25 14.35
N LEU A 20 9.61 -23.79 14.67
CA LEU A 20 9.96 -22.38 14.58
C LEU A 20 9.98 -21.96 13.11
N ALA A 21 9.78 -20.68 12.81
CA ALA A 21 10.16 -20.13 11.52
C ALA A 21 11.68 -20.26 11.39
N SER A 22 12.14 -21.13 10.49
CA SER A 22 13.47 -21.72 10.59
C SER A 22 14.32 -21.45 9.35
N ALA A 23 15.27 -20.52 9.50
CA ALA A 23 16.54 -20.64 8.79
C ALA A 23 17.24 -21.87 9.39
N ASN A 24 16.90 -23.03 8.85
CA ASN A 24 16.97 -24.35 9.48
C ASN A 24 18.38 -24.95 9.61
N TRP A 25 19.41 -24.22 9.16
CA TRP A 25 20.79 -24.70 9.14
C TRP A 25 20.96 -26.03 8.36
N ARG A 26 20.03 -26.36 7.44
CA ARG A 26 20.05 -27.57 6.59
C ARG A 26 21.35 -27.62 5.77
N TYR A 27 21.77 -26.47 5.24
CA TYR A 27 23.08 -26.28 4.62
C TYR A 27 23.85 -25.18 5.38
N LYS A 28 25.16 -25.37 5.59
CA LYS A 28 26.06 -24.42 6.26
C LYS A 28 26.70 -23.45 5.28
N SER A 29 26.99 -23.90 4.07
CA SER A 29 27.60 -23.14 2.98
C SER A 29 26.60 -22.26 2.21
N ARG A 30 25.32 -22.67 2.16
CA ARG A 30 24.17 -21.88 1.66
C ARG A 30 23.05 -21.80 2.72
N PRO A 31 23.27 -21.10 3.85
CA PRO A 31 22.27 -20.97 4.93
C PRO A 31 21.12 -20.02 4.59
N ASP A 32 21.20 -19.38 3.41
CA ASP A 32 20.18 -18.59 2.73
C ASP A 32 19.13 -19.46 2.01
N LEU A 33 19.46 -20.71 1.66
CA LEU A 33 18.56 -21.63 1.00
C LEU A 33 17.72 -22.42 2.02
N ALA A 34 16.40 -22.24 1.95
CA ALA A 34 15.40 -22.94 2.75
C ALA A 34 14.39 -23.68 1.83
N PRO A 35 14.87 -24.62 0.99
CA PRO A 35 14.01 -25.37 0.07
C PRO A 35 13.03 -26.29 0.84
N PRO A 36 11.90 -26.67 0.22
CA PRO A 36 10.99 -27.69 0.72
C PRO A 36 11.70 -28.94 1.24
N THR A 37 11.19 -29.52 2.33
CA THR A 37 11.67 -30.79 2.87
C THR A 37 10.64 -31.86 2.53
N LEU A 38 10.82 -32.53 1.38
CA LEU A 38 9.85 -33.47 0.82
C LEU A 38 9.47 -34.58 1.82
N ASN A 39 8.17 -34.74 2.07
CA ASN A 39 7.62 -35.76 2.95
C ASN A 39 7.40 -37.06 2.16
N ILE A 40 8.48 -37.82 1.95
CA ILE A 40 8.47 -39.08 1.20
C ILE A 40 7.84 -40.18 2.06
N THR A 41 6.65 -40.63 1.66
CA THR A 41 5.85 -41.66 2.34
C THR A 41 6.00 -43.05 1.72
N ILE A 42 6.28 -43.12 0.42
CA ILE A 42 6.75 -44.33 -0.27
C ILE A 42 8.15 -44.04 -0.83
N PRO A 43 9.23 -44.55 -0.22
CA PRO A 43 10.59 -44.38 -0.73
C PRO A 43 10.77 -44.96 -2.13
N ALA A 44 11.56 -44.29 -2.96
CA ALA A 44 11.83 -44.72 -4.33
C ALA A 44 12.47 -46.11 -4.38
N THR A 45 11.85 -47.01 -5.14
CA THR A 45 12.43 -48.33 -5.47
C THR A 45 13.54 -48.21 -6.51
N SER A 46 14.30 -49.28 -6.76
CA SER A 46 15.24 -49.37 -7.89
C SER A 46 14.57 -49.47 -9.27
N GLU A 47 13.24 -49.36 -9.35
CA GLU A 47 12.44 -49.46 -10.57
C GLU A 47 11.83 -48.11 -10.99
N VAL A 48 12.13 -47.02 -10.27
CA VAL A 48 11.78 -45.66 -10.73
C VAL A 48 12.60 -45.26 -11.96
N GLU A 49 12.08 -44.35 -12.77
CA GLU A 49 12.81 -43.80 -13.91
C GLU A 49 13.99 -42.90 -13.46
N LYS A 50 15.06 -42.89 -14.24
CA LYS A 50 16.25 -42.08 -14.00
C LYS A 50 15.99 -40.62 -14.33
N GLY A 51 16.42 -39.74 -13.44
CA GLY A 51 16.40 -38.30 -13.63
C GLY A 51 16.30 -37.59 -12.29
N TYR A 52 15.67 -36.43 -12.33
CA TYR A 52 15.37 -35.60 -11.17
C TYR A 52 13.91 -35.16 -11.22
N LEU A 53 13.36 -34.80 -10.06
CA LEU A 53 12.00 -34.31 -9.88
C LEU A 53 11.96 -32.79 -10.06
N PHE A 54 11.08 -32.31 -10.94
CA PHE A 54 10.86 -30.91 -11.28
C PHE A 54 9.50 -30.47 -10.71
N MET A 55 9.53 -29.42 -9.90
CA MET A 55 8.35 -28.88 -9.20
C MET A 55 8.52 -27.38 -8.93
N ALA A 56 7.41 -26.65 -8.80
CA ALA A 56 7.35 -25.24 -8.41
C ALA A 56 6.27 -25.04 -7.32
N PRO A 57 6.49 -25.56 -6.10
CA PRO A 57 5.51 -25.52 -5.03
C PRO A 57 5.31 -24.11 -4.45
N PHE A 58 4.06 -23.79 -4.09
CA PHE A 58 3.63 -22.52 -3.49
C PHE A 58 2.59 -22.73 -2.38
N SER A 59 2.15 -21.65 -1.74
CA SER A 59 1.09 -21.69 -0.72
C SER A 59 -0.30 -21.59 -1.37
N GLY A 60 -1.16 -22.60 -1.18
CA GLY A 60 -2.59 -22.53 -1.49
C GLY A 60 -3.41 -21.70 -0.49
N TYR A 61 -2.77 -21.17 0.56
CA TYR A 61 -3.37 -20.20 1.47
C TYR A 61 -2.94 -18.77 1.16
N ALA A 62 -3.87 -17.83 1.35
CA ALA A 62 -3.64 -16.40 1.21
C ALA A 62 -2.45 -15.88 2.04
N GLU A 63 -1.84 -14.77 1.60
CA GLU A 63 -0.61 -14.23 2.18
C GLU A 63 -0.70 -13.96 3.69
N GLY A 64 0.42 -14.17 4.39
CA GLY A 64 0.55 -13.93 5.82
C GLY A 64 0.03 -15.05 6.74
N THR A 65 -0.59 -16.10 6.19
CA THR A 65 -1.06 -17.29 6.94
C THR A 65 0.08 -18.14 7.51
N ARG A 66 1.31 -18.04 6.96
CA ARG A 66 2.52 -18.79 7.36
C ARG A 66 2.47 -20.30 7.11
N HIS A 67 1.68 -20.70 6.13
CA HIS A 67 1.66 -22.04 5.55
C HIS A 67 2.33 -22.02 4.17
N GLY A 68 2.50 -23.18 3.54
CA GLY A 68 3.27 -23.31 2.31
C GLY A 68 4.79 -23.39 2.53
N PRO A 69 5.58 -23.51 1.44
CA PRO A 69 7.04 -23.57 1.52
C PRO A 69 7.63 -22.21 1.91
N LEU A 70 8.70 -22.21 2.72
CA LEU A 70 9.37 -20.97 3.18
C LEU A 70 9.99 -20.14 2.04
N GLN A 71 10.31 -20.79 0.92
CA GLN A 71 10.74 -20.19 -0.33
C GLN A 71 9.94 -20.86 -1.46
N ALA A 72 8.87 -20.20 -1.92
CA ALA A 72 8.20 -20.59 -3.16
C ALA A 72 9.13 -20.28 -4.34
N ALA A 73 9.41 -21.29 -5.16
CA ALA A 73 10.28 -21.22 -6.33
C ALA A 73 10.21 -22.55 -7.12
N PRO A 74 10.70 -22.56 -8.37
CA PRO A 74 11.07 -23.79 -9.07
C PRO A 74 12.27 -24.50 -8.40
N TYR A 75 12.20 -25.83 -8.30
CA TYR A 75 13.21 -26.68 -7.69
C TYR A 75 13.46 -27.96 -8.48
N ILE A 76 14.72 -28.41 -8.48
CA ILE A 76 15.13 -29.74 -8.92
C ILE A 76 15.55 -30.56 -7.70
N PHE A 77 14.91 -31.71 -7.49
CA PHE A 77 15.17 -32.64 -6.38
C PHE A 77 15.59 -34.04 -6.87
N THR A 78 16.31 -34.76 -6.01
CA THR A 78 16.58 -36.21 -6.15
C THR A 78 15.42 -37.06 -5.62
N ASP A 79 15.44 -38.36 -5.93
CA ASP A 79 14.53 -39.37 -5.36
C ASP A 79 14.62 -39.51 -3.82
N THR A 80 15.67 -38.97 -3.19
CA THR A 80 15.83 -38.91 -1.72
C THR A 80 15.30 -37.62 -1.10
N GLY A 81 14.85 -36.65 -1.91
CA GLY A 81 14.43 -35.32 -1.44
C GLY A 81 15.59 -34.36 -1.14
N ASP A 82 16.81 -34.70 -1.55
CA ASP A 82 17.95 -33.80 -1.54
C ASP A 82 17.87 -32.81 -2.71
N LEU A 83 18.23 -31.56 -2.43
CA LEU A 83 18.25 -30.48 -3.42
C LEU A 83 19.33 -30.73 -4.48
N VAL A 84 19.00 -30.50 -5.74
CA VAL A 84 19.96 -30.40 -6.84
C VAL A 84 20.12 -28.93 -7.24
N TRP A 85 18.99 -28.24 -7.46
CA TRP A 85 18.96 -26.82 -7.83
C TRP A 85 17.79 -26.10 -7.15
N SER A 86 18.07 -24.90 -6.64
CA SER A 86 17.08 -23.91 -6.25
C SER A 86 17.01 -22.80 -7.30
N GLY A 87 15.83 -22.63 -7.89
CA GLY A 87 15.48 -21.51 -8.77
C GLY A 87 14.98 -20.28 -8.03
N PHE A 88 15.04 -20.27 -6.69
CA PHE A 88 14.77 -19.07 -5.90
C PHE A 88 15.75 -17.96 -6.32
N THR A 89 15.22 -16.80 -6.72
CA THR A 89 15.92 -15.67 -7.37
C THR A 89 16.36 -15.84 -8.84
N TYR A 90 16.13 -17.01 -9.47
CA TYR A 90 16.26 -17.19 -10.93
C TYR A 90 14.93 -16.94 -11.66
N PHE A 91 13.81 -17.24 -10.99
CA PHE A 91 12.45 -16.89 -11.42
C PHE A 91 11.75 -16.07 -10.34
N SER A 92 10.65 -15.42 -10.70
CA SER A 92 9.74 -14.71 -9.79
C SER A 92 9.17 -15.62 -8.69
N ILE A 93 8.71 -15.00 -7.60
CA ILE A 93 8.17 -15.68 -6.41
C ILE A 93 6.93 -16.51 -6.75
N TRP A 94 6.12 -16.08 -7.72
CA TRP A 94 5.05 -16.91 -8.29
C TRP A 94 5.42 -17.37 -9.69
N ALA A 95 5.74 -18.67 -9.78
CA ALA A 95 6.18 -19.34 -11.00
C ALA A 95 5.55 -20.73 -11.10
N THR A 96 5.30 -21.22 -12.31
CA THR A 96 4.59 -22.50 -12.55
C THR A 96 5.00 -23.18 -13.86
N ASN A 97 4.55 -24.41 -14.07
CA ASN A 97 4.82 -25.21 -15.28
C ASN A 97 6.33 -25.45 -15.52
N PHE A 98 7.12 -25.51 -14.44
CA PHE A 98 8.57 -25.74 -14.48
C PHE A 98 8.91 -27.08 -15.13
N GLN A 99 9.60 -27.02 -16.26
CA GLN A 99 9.87 -28.15 -17.14
C GLN A 99 11.31 -28.08 -17.68
N ALA A 100 11.79 -29.22 -18.18
CA ALA A 100 12.99 -29.31 -19.00
C ALA A 100 12.63 -29.91 -20.36
N ALA A 101 13.24 -29.40 -21.43
CA ALA A 101 13.10 -29.93 -22.78
C ALA A 101 14.36 -29.62 -23.59
N LYS A 102 14.25 -29.70 -24.91
CA LYS A 102 15.29 -29.25 -25.83
C LYS A 102 14.81 -28.10 -26.71
N TYR A 103 15.75 -27.24 -27.06
CA TYR A 103 15.60 -26.16 -28.02
C TYR A 103 16.85 -26.12 -28.90
N LYS A 104 16.67 -26.31 -30.22
CA LYS A 104 17.76 -26.35 -31.21
C LYS A 104 18.95 -27.24 -30.82
N GLY A 105 18.66 -28.45 -30.34
CA GLY A 105 19.62 -29.49 -29.94
C GLY A 105 20.25 -29.30 -28.55
N ARG A 106 19.88 -28.27 -27.80
CA ARG A 106 20.40 -27.94 -26.46
C ARG A 106 19.35 -28.22 -25.40
N ASP A 107 19.75 -28.79 -24.27
CA ASP A 107 18.86 -28.95 -23.12
C ASP A 107 18.59 -27.57 -22.49
N VAL A 108 17.32 -27.28 -22.21
CA VAL A 108 16.85 -26.02 -21.61
C VAL A 108 15.86 -26.28 -20.48
N LEU A 109 15.81 -25.37 -19.51
CA LEU A 109 14.73 -25.26 -18.55
C LEU A 109 13.78 -24.15 -18.98
N PHE A 110 12.50 -24.28 -18.66
CA PHE A 110 11.55 -23.18 -18.81
C PHE A 110 10.49 -23.21 -17.72
N CYS A 111 9.97 -22.03 -17.38
CA CYS A 111 8.94 -21.83 -16.37
C CYS A 111 8.08 -20.61 -16.75
N PHE A 112 6.77 -20.68 -16.51
CA PHE A 112 5.95 -19.47 -16.50
C PHE A 112 6.28 -18.66 -15.24
N GLU A 113 6.32 -17.35 -15.38
CA GLU A 113 6.35 -16.39 -14.26
C GLU A 113 5.47 -15.16 -14.54
N GLY A 114 4.79 -14.68 -13.50
CA GLY A 114 3.80 -13.61 -13.64
C GLY A 114 2.86 -13.49 -12.45
N SER A 115 1.74 -12.77 -12.65
CA SER A 115 0.68 -12.65 -11.65
C SER A 115 -0.30 -13.82 -11.73
N HIS A 116 -0.91 -14.15 -10.59
CA HIS A 116 -1.85 -15.24 -10.42
C HIS A 116 -3.18 -14.69 -9.89
N ASN A 117 -4.29 -14.97 -10.57
CA ASN A 117 -5.62 -14.76 -10.02
C ASN A 117 -6.11 -16.06 -9.38
N ALA A 118 -6.25 -16.07 -8.06
CA ALA A 118 -6.75 -17.23 -7.31
C ALA A 118 -8.28 -17.37 -7.39
N ALA A 119 -9.02 -16.26 -7.54
CA ALA A 119 -10.48 -16.27 -7.52
C ALA A 119 -11.09 -16.99 -8.73
N TYR A 120 -10.52 -16.76 -9.92
CA TYR A 120 -10.98 -17.29 -11.21
C TYR A 120 -9.91 -18.12 -11.93
N GLY A 121 -8.91 -18.62 -11.21
CA GLY A 121 -8.00 -19.65 -11.70
C GLY A 121 -6.98 -19.24 -12.77
N HIS A 122 -7.03 -18.08 -13.43
CA HIS A 122 -6.11 -17.67 -14.51
C HIS A 122 -4.83 -16.93 -14.03
N GLY A 123 -3.95 -16.52 -14.95
CA GLY A 123 -2.77 -15.68 -14.66
C GLY A 123 -2.34 -14.81 -15.83
N HIS A 124 -1.38 -13.91 -15.60
CA HIS A 124 -0.83 -13.03 -16.64
C HIS A 124 0.69 -12.92 -16.50
N GLY A 125 1.43 -13.31 -17.55
CA GLY A 125 2.88 -13.35 -17.48
C GLY A 125 3.57 -13.70 -18.79
N HIS A 126 4.64 -14.46 -18.67
CA HIS A 126 5.50 -14.90 -19.74
C HIS A 126 6.21 -16.20 -19.35
N THR A 127 6.86 -16.85 -20.31
CA THR A 127 7.71 -18.01 -20.03
C THR A 127 9.17 -17.67 -20.29
N THR A 128 10.00 -17.94 -19.29
CA THR A 128 11.43 -17.63 -19.27
C THR A 128 12.22 -18.93 -19.39
N PHE A 129 13.22 -18.92 -20.28
CA PHE A 129 14.08 -20.06 -20.61
C PHE A 129 15.47 -19.87 -20.01
N LEU A 130 15.97 -20.90 -19.31
CA LEU A 130 17.35 -20.98 -18.83
C LEU A 130 18.10 -22.09 -19.58
N ASP A 131 19.41 -21.90 -19.79
CA ASP A 131 20.29 -22.95 -20.31
C ASP A 131 20.89 -23.85 -19.21
N GLN A 132 21.81 -24.75 -19.59
CA GLN A 132 22.53 -25.61 -18.64
C GLN A 132 23.41 -24.83 -17.65
N ASN A 133 23.78 -23.58 -17.94
CA ASN A 133 24.52 -22.71 -17.05
C ASN A 133 23.61 -21.93 -16.08
N TYR A 134 22.29 -22.07 -16.25
CA TYR A 134 21.21 -21.34 -15.57
C TYR A 134 21.12 -19.85 -15.94
N GLU A 135 21.64 -19.47 -17.12
CA GLU A 135 21.53 -18.12 -17.66
C GLU A 135 20.25 -17.97 -18.49
N THR A 136 19.59 -16.81 -18.41
CA THR A 136 18.38 -16.53 -19.21
C THR A 136 18.73 -16.36 -20.70
N ILE A 137 18.24 -17.27 -21.54
CA ILE A 137 18.51 -17.27 -22.98
C ILE A 137 17.34 -16.75 -23.84
N ARG A 138 16.10 -16.78 -23.32
CA ARG A 138 14.90 -16.35 -24.04
C ARG A 138 13.75 -16.07 -23.07
N GLU A 139 12.94 -15.07 -23.39
CA GLU A 139 11.57 -14.94 -22.91
C GLU A 139 10.62 -15.15 -24.08
N LEU A 140 9.45 -15.75 -23.85
CA LEU A 140 8.39 -15.86 -24.84
C LEU A 140 7.05 -15.35 -24.29
N ARG A 141 6.32 -14.63 -25.14
CA ARG A 141 5.07 -13.91 -24.84
C ARG A 141 4.07 -14.12 -25.98
N ALA A 142 2.78 -14.11 -25.67
CA ALA A 142 1.73 -14.20 -26.68
C ALA A 142 1.79 -13.05 -27.71
N GLY A 143 1.51 -13.37 -28.97
CA GLY A 143 1.43 -12.39 -30.07
C GLY A 143 0.08 -11.65 -30.09
N ASN A 144 -0.17 -10.84 -31.13
CA ASN A 144 -1.47 -10.20 -31.39
C ASN A 144 -2.04 -9.37 -30.22
N HIS A 145 -1.17 -8.76 -29.40
CA HIS A 145 -1.51 -8.03 -28.17
C HIS A 145 -2.31 -8.86 -27.14
N ARG A 146 -2.12 -10.19 -27.15
CA ARG A 146 -2.64 -11.11 -26.15
C ARG A 146 -1.74 -11.15 -24.92
N LEU A 147 -2.24 -11.73 -23.82
CA LEU A 147 -1.46 -11.99 -22.61
C LEU A 147 -1.24 -13.49 -22.47
N THR A 148 0.00 -13.90 -22.19
CA THR A 148 0.31 -15.30 -21.87
C THR A 148 -0.30 -15.65 -20.53
N ASP A 149 -1.14 -16.67 -20.51
CA ASP A 149 -1.68 -17.27 -19.29
C ASP A 149 -0.75 -18.37 -18.76
N LYS A 150 -0.98 -18.79 -17.51
CA LYS A 150 -0.15 -19.72 -16.76
C LYS A 150 -0.37 -21.21 -17.08
N HIS A 151 -1.50 -21.58 -17.70
CA HIS A 151 -1.95 -22.99 -17.77
C HIS A 151 -1.12 -23.87 -18.70
N GLU A 152 -0.67 -23.35 -19.84
CA GLU A 152 0.12 -24.12 -20.80
C GLU A 152 1.38 -23.40 -21.29
N PHE A 153 2.48 -24.14 -21.27
CA PHE A 153 3.63 -23.93 -22.13
C PHE A 153 4.20 -25.30 -22.50
N HIS A 154 4.18 -25.65 -23.80
CA HIS A 154 4.70 -26.93 -24.29
C HIS A 154 5.50 -26.74 -25.58
N ILE A 155 6.73 -27.28 -25.62
CA ILE A 155 7.65 -27.14 -26.77
C ILE A 155 7.46 -28.32 -27.73
N ILE A 156 7.18 -28.01 -28.99
CA ILE A 156 7.01 -28.97 -30.08
C ILE A 156 8.27 -28.96 -30.96
N ASN A 157 8.78 -30.15 -31.27
CA ASN A 157 9.90 -30.40 -32.22
C ASN A 157 11.20 -29.61 -31.98
N GLU A 158 11.43 -29.11 -30.76
CA GLU A 158 12.54 -28.21 -30.40
C GLU A 158 12.55 -26.84 -31.14
N GLU A 159 11.43 -26.45 -31.77
CA GLU A 159 11.32 -25.27 -32.66
C GLU A 159 10.14 -24.34 -32.30
N THR A 160 8.95 -24.87 -32.02
CA THR A 160 7.74 -24.10 -31.74
C THR A 160 7.23 -24.33 -30.31
N ALA A 161 6.38 -23.43 -29.80
CA ALA A 161 5.77 -23.53 -28.47
C ALA A 161 4.27 -23.26 -28.50
N LEU A 162 3.50 -24.11 -27.83
CA LEU A 162 2.07 -23.95 -27.56
C LEU A 162 1.88 -23.17 -26.26
N ILE A 163 1.01 -22.16 -26.27
CA ILE A 163 0.69 -21.33 -25.09
C ILE A 163 -0.82 -21.09 -24.94
N GLN A 164 -1.29 -20.94 -23.69
CA GLN A 164 -2.68 -20.58 -23.36
C GLN A 164 -2.85 -19.05 -23.29
N ILE A 165 -4.03 -18.57 -23.71
CA ILE A 165 -4.44 -17.17 -23.63
C ILE A 165 -5.87 -17.07 -23.07
N TYR A 166 -6.02 -16.42 -21.92
CA TYR A 166 -7.30 -16.05 -21.32
C TYR A 166 -7.75 -14.69 -21.89
N HIS A 167 -8.76 -14.67 -22.77
CA HIS A 167 -9.20 -13.43 -23.44
C HIS A 167 -10.66 -13.07 -23.11
N PRO A 168 -10.92 -12.24 -22.09
CA PRO A 168 -12.27 -11.78 -21.79
C PRO A 168 -12.77 -10.79 -22.85
N VAL A 169 -13.97 -11.02 -23.39
CA VAL A 169 -14.59 -10.21 -24.45
C VAL A 169 -16.08 -9.92 -24.17
N PRO A 170 -16.63 -8.79 -24.66
CA PRO A 170 -18.07 -8.54 -24.61
C PRO A 170 -18.87 -9.52 -25.49
N TYR A 171 -19.97 -10.07 -24.96
CA TYR A 171 -20.83 -11.04 -25.64
C TYR A 171 -22.27 -10.98 -25.10
N ASP A 172 -23.28 -11.26 -25.94
CA ASP A 172 -24.68 -11.36 -25.50
C ASP A 172 -24.93 -12.69 -24.78
N LEU A 173 -25.01 -12.66 -23.45
CA LEU A 173 -25.26 -13.84 -22.62
C LEU A 173 -26.75 -14.15 -22.40
N SER A 174 -27.67 -13.36 -22.96
CA SER A 174 -29.11 -13.60 -22.80
C SER A 174 -29.60 -14.97 -23.33
N PRO A 175 -29.01 -15.60 -24.38
CA PRO A 175 -29.37 -16.96 -24.80
C PRO A 175 -29.05 -18.02 -23.74
N TYR A 176 -28.05 -17.77 -22.88
CA TYR A 176 -27.58 -18.70 -21.85
C TYR A 176 -28.13 -18.38 -20.45
N GLY A 177 -29.08 -17.43 -20.36
CA GLY A 177 -29.76 -17.04 -19.13
C GLY A 177 -29.16 -15.83 -18.41
N GLY A 178 -28.21 -15.12 -19.02
CA GLY A 178 -27.64 -13.89 -18.48
C GLY A 178 -28.64 -12.73 -18.45
N GLY A 179 -28.59 -11.92 -17.39
CA GLY A 179 -29.30 -10.64 -17.33
C GLY A 179 -28.60 -9.55 -18.14
N GLU A 180 -29.27 -8.41 -18.36
CA GLU A 180 -28.79 -7.30 -19.21
C GLU A 180 -27.40 -6.74 -18.82
N GLN A 181 -26.95 -6.96 -17.58
CA GLN A 181 -25.64 -6.53 -17.05
C GLN A 181 -24.55 -7.62 -17.12
N GLN A 182 -24.90 -8.86 -17.48
CA GLN A 182 -23.96 -9.96 -17.67
C GLN A 182 -23.63 -10.02 -19.16
N GLN A 183 -22.51 -9.40 -19.53
CA GLN A 183 -22.13 -9.14 -20.93
C GLN A 183 -20.69 -9.56 -21.25
N TRP A 184 -20.01 -10.32 -20.38
CA TRP A 184 -18.61 -10.71 -20.55
C TRP A 184 -18.42 -12.22 -20.52
N ILE A 185 -17.73 -12.75 -21.53
CA ILE A 185 -17.38 -14.16 -21.66
C ILE A 185 -15.87 -14.31 -21.87
N VAL A 186 -15.29 -15.44 -21.47
CA VAL A 186 -13.91 -15.79 -21.83
C VAL A 186 -13.92 -16.45 -23.20
N ASP A 187 -13.29 -15.78 -24.16
CA ASP A 187 -12.81 -16.42 -25.38
C ASP A 187 -11.49 -17.12 -25.06
N ALA A 188 -11.57 -18.41 -24.79
CA ALA A 188 -10.41 -19.21 -24.41
C ALA A 188 -9.60 -19.51 -25.68
N ARG A 189 -8.40 -18.95 -25.76
CA ARG A 189 -7.52 -19.01 -26.93
C ARG A 189 -6.25 -19.82 -26.66
N PHE A 190 -5.63 -20.30 -27.72
CA PHE A 190 -4.24 -20.75 -27.69
C PHE A 190 -3.50 -20.27 -28.94
N GLN A 191 -2.18 -20.16 -28.84
CA GLN A 191 -1.29 -19.88 -29.96
C GLN A 191 -0.20 -20.95 -30.07
N GLU A 192 0.20 -21.27 -31.31
CA GLU A 192 1.53 -21.83 -31.59
C GLU A 192 2.46 -20.70 -32.04
N LEU A 193 3.60 -20.60 -31.38
CA LEU A 193 4.63 -19.59 -31.63
C LEU A 193 5.92 -20.23 -32.13
N ASP A 194 6.60 -19.59 -33.09
CA ASP A 194 8.02 -19.87 -33.33
C ASP A 194 8.86 -19.31 -32.17
N ILE A 195 9.71 -20.15 -31.56
CA ILE A 195 10.44 -19.77 -30.34
C ILE A 195 11.51 -18.70 -30.61
N GLU A 196 12.10 -18.64 -31.81
CA GLU A 196 13.20 -17.73 -32.16
C GLU A 196 12.72 -16.33 -32.55
N THR A 197 11.67 -16.25 -33.37
CA THR A 197 11.08 -15.01 -33.88
C THR A 197 10.02 -14.45 -32.94
N GLY A 198 9.23 -15.32 -32.28
CA GLY A 198 8.00 -14.94 -31.58
C GLY A 198 6.81 -14.74 -32.53
N GLU A 199 6.90 -15.21 -33.77
CA GLU A 199 5.81 -15.15 -34.76
C GLU A 199 4.69 -16.14 -34.41
N VAL A 200 3.43 -15.70 -34.55
CA VAL A 200 2.24 -16.55 -34.36
C VAL A 200 2.03 -17.38 -35.62
N LEU A 201 2.28 -18.68 -35.51
CA LEU A 201 2.10 -19.65 -36.60
C LEU A 201 0.64 -20.13 -36.71
N PHE A 202 -0.05 -20.20 -35.56
CA PHE A 202 -1.46 -20.57 -35.45
C PHE A 202 -2.08 -19.87 -34.23
N GLU A 203 -3.34 -19.42 -34.34
CA GLU A 203 -4.17 -18.95 -33.23
C GLU A 203 -5.56 -19.55 -33.37
N TRP A 204 -6.15 -20.02 -32.27
CA TRP A 204 -7.49 -20.60 -32.21
C TRP A 204 -8.33 -19.91 -31.14
N SER A 205 -9.65 -19.82 -31.37
CA SER A 205 -10.63 -19.16 -30.50
C SER A 205 -11.77 -20.12 -30.18
N SER A 206 -12.15 -20.21 -28.91
CA SER A 206 -13.28 -21.07 -28.53
C SER A 206 -14.59 -20.56 -29.11
N LEU A 207 -14.83 -19.25 -29.15
CA LEU A 207 -16.08 -18.66 -29.66
C LEU A 207 -16.28 -18.84 -31.18
N ASP A 208 -15.21 -19.03 -31.96
CA ASP A 208 -15.31 -19.30 -33.40
C ASP A 208 -15.73 -20.76 -33.70
N HIS A 209 -15.66 -21.67 -32.71
CA HIS A 209 -15.77 -23.12 -32.93
C HIS A 209 -16.65 -23.89 -31.93
N VAL A 210 -16.97 -23.34 -30.76
CA VAL A 210 -17.73 -23.97 -29.67
C VAL A 210 -18.86 -23.04 -29.22
N ASP A 211 -20.09 -23.55 -29.20
CA ASP A 211 -21.23 -22.80 -28.66
C ASP A 211 -21.12 -22.72 -27.12
N PRO A 212 -21.24 -21.53 -26.50
CA PRO A 212 -21.18 -21.39 -25.04
C PRO A 212 -22.14 -22.28 -24.24
N SER A 213 -23.22 -22.78 -24.84
CA SER A 213 -24.11 -23.77 -24.21
C SER A 213 -23.46 -25.14 -23.97
N GLU A 214 -22.28 -25.45 -24.54
CA GLU A 214 -21.47 -26.61 -24.13
C GLU A 214 -20.92 -26.45 -22.70
N GLY A 215 -20.71 -25.23 -22.20
CA GLY A 215 -20.12 -24.96 -20.88
C GLY A 215 -20.83 -25.69 -19.73
N TYR A 216 -20.13 -26.63 -19.10
CA TYR A 216 -20.70 -27.61 -18.17
C TYR A 216 -21.14 -26.96 -16.86
N LEU A 217 -20.42 -25.93 -16.41
CA LEU A 217 -20.85 -25.04 -15.34
C LEU A 217 -21.76 -23.94 -15.91
N PRO A 218 -22.98 -23.73 -15.35
CA PRO A 218 -23.89 -22.71 -15.85
C PRO A 218 -23.44 -21.31 -15.42
N LEU A 219 -23.71 -20.31 -16.27
CA LEU A 219 -23.55 -18.89 -15.96
C LEU A 219 -24.23 -18.53 -14.63
N ASN A 220 -23.44 -18.32 -13.58
CA ASN A 220 -23.93 -18.01 -12.23
C ASN A 220 -22.91 -17.19 -11.43
N PRO A 221 -23.33 -16.55 -10.31
CA PRO A 221 -22.39 -15.98 -9.34
C PRO A 221 -21.59 -17.10 -8.64
N GLY A 222 -20.44 -17.44 -9.21
CA GLY A 222 -19.65 -18.60 -8.82
C GLY A 222 -18.23 -18.61 -9.40
N GLN A 223 -17.64 -19.79 -9.51
CA GLN A 223 -16.20 -19.95 -9.76
C GLN A 223 -15.77 -19.74 -11.22
N ALA A 224 -16.68 -19.96 -12.18
CA ALA A 224 -16.42 -19.79 -13.61
C ALA A 224 -16.72 -18.36 -14.10
N GLY A 225 -16.73 -17.36 -13.21
CA GLY A 225 -17.10 -15.97 -13.52
C GLY A 225 -18.61 -15.77 -13.72
N ALA A 226 -19.13 -14.63 -13.26
CA ALA A 226 -20.56 -14.29 -13.35
C ALA A 226 -20.91 -13.40 -14.57
N GLY A 227 -19.92 -12.97 -15.34
CA GLY A 227 -20.05 -12.27 -16.61
C GLY A 227 -20.27 -10.75 -16.51
N TYR A 228 -20.06 -10.12 -15.34
CA TYR A 228 -20.37 -8.69 -15.17
C TYR A 228 -19.29 -7.73 -15.71
N ASN A 229 -18.03 -8.16 -15.75
CA ASN A 229 -16.90 -7.37 -16.25
C ASN A 229 -15.78 -8.29 -16.75
N SER A 230 -14.72 -7.73 -17.34
CA SER A 230 -13.58 -8.49 -17.90
C SER A 230 -12.81 -9.35 -16.88
N SER A 231 -12.84 -8.99 -15.60
CA SER A 231 -12.15 -9.70 -14.50
C SER A 231 -13.03 -10.75 -13.82
N ASP A 232 -14.30 -10.84 -14.23
CA ASP A 232 -15.34 -11.78 -13.78
C ASP A 232 -16.04 -12.43 -15.00
N ALA A 233 -15.38 -12.44 -16.17
CA ALA A 233 -15.95 -12.93 -17.42
C ALA A 233 -16.30 -14.42 -17.32
N TRP A 234 -17.43 -14.84 -17.91
CA TRP A 234 -17.88 -16.23 -17.82
C TRP A 234 -16.96 -17.17 -18.62
N ASP A 235 -16.20 -18.01 -17.92
CA ASP A 235 -15.33 -19.03 -18.49
C ASP A 235 -16.08 -20.33 -18.71
N TYR A 236 -16.70 -20.46 -19.88
CA TYR A 236 -17.46 -21.64 -20.24
C TYR A 236 -16.57 -22.82 -20.71
N PHE A 237 -15.27 -22.61 -20.91
CA PHE A 237 -14.40 -23.55 -21.65
C PHE A 237 -13.11 -23.92 -20.89
N HIS A 238 -12.43 -22.95 -20.30
CA HIS A 238 -11.23 -23.07 -19.46
C HIS A 238 -10.16 -24.05 -19.98
N ILE A 239 -9.26 -23.56 -20.87
CA ILE A 239 -8.17 -24.38 -21.43
C ILE A 239 -7.10 -24.64 -20.36
N ASN A 240 -6.95 -25.90 -19.94
CA ASN A 240 -5.96 -26.35 -18.97
C ASN A 240 -4.68 -26.93 -19.57
N SER A 241 -4.76 -27.37 -20.83
CA SER A 241 -3.61 -27.86 -21.58
C SER A 241 -3.89 -27.88 -23.07
N VAL A 242 -2.82 -27.71 -23.85
CA VAL A 242 -2.82 -27.91 -25.30
C VAL A 242 -1.61 -28.76 -25.68
N ASP A 243 -1.81 -29.71 -26.59
CA ASP A 243 -0.78 -30.59 -27.17
C ASP A 243 -0.97 -30.72 -28.68
N LYS A 244 0.00 -31.29 -29.42
CA LYS A 244 -0.02 -31.43 -30.89
C LYS A 244 0.43 -32.82 -31.34
N ASP A 245 -0.30 -33.45 -32.26
CA ASP A 245 0.01 -34.78 -32.78
C ASP A 245 1.00 -34.78 -33.97
N ASP A 246 1.35 -35.98 -34.44
CA ASP A 246 2.23 -36.25 -35.57
C ASP A 246 1.64 -35.89 -36.95
N GLU A 247 0.33 -35.57 -37.01
CA GLU A 247 -0.34 -34.98 -38.17
C GLU A 247 -0.41 -33.44 -38.09
N GLY A 248 -0.05 -32.85 -36.95
CA GLY A 248 -0.11 -31.42 -36.69
C GLY A 248 -1.44 -30.90 -36.13
N ASN A 249 -2.38 -31.79 -35.78
CA ASN A 249 -3.63 -31.46 -35.10
C ASN A 249 -3.40 -31.19 -33.61
N TYR A 250 -4.31 -30.46 -32.96
CA TYR A 250 -4.19 -30.09 -31.55
C TYR A 250 -5.14 -30.90 -30.65
N LEU A 251 -4.72 -31.17 -29.41
CA LEU A 251 -5.55 -31.72 -28.34
C LEU A 251 -5.68 -30.69 -27.22
N ILE A 252 -6.90 -30.23 -26.95
CA ILE A 252 -7.23 -29.31 -25.86
C ILE A 252 -7.85 -30.08 -24.69
N SER A 253 -7.42 -29.77 -23.46
CA SER A 253 -8.20 -30.03 -22.25
C SER A 253 -9.02 -28.80 -21.87
N ALA A 254 -10.33 -28.86 -22.01
CA ALA A 254 -11.27 -27.79 -21.66
C ALA A 254 -12.03 -28.20 -20.39
N ARG A 255 -11.66 -27.61 -19.25
CA ARG A 255 -12.12 -28.08 -17.92
C ARG A 255 -13.55 -27.68 -17.62
N ASP A 256 -13.94 -26.46 -17.94
CA ASP A 256 -15.29 -25.98 -17.60
C ASP A 256 -16.34 -26.36 -18.66
N ALA A 257 -15.90 -26.82 -19.85
CA ALA A 257 -16.70 -27.64 -20.76
C ALA A 257 -16.69 -29.15 -20.41
N ASN A 258 -15.92 -29.55 -19.39
CA ASN A 258 -15.77 -30.92 -18.90
C ASN A 258 -15.35 -31.96 -19.96
N ALA A 259 -14.53 -31.55 -20.94
CA ALA A 259 -14.24 -32.32 -22.15
C ALA A 259 -12.82 -32.12 -22.69
N ALA A 260 -12.35 -33.12 -23.46
CA ALA A 260 -11.15 -32.99 -24.29
C ALA A 260 -11.55 -32.93 -25.76
N TYR A 261 -10.89 -32.07 -26.54
CA TYR A 261 -11.22 -31.81 -27.95
C TYR A 261 -10.00 -32.03 -28.84
N LYS A 262 -10.17 -32.75 -29.95
CA LYS A 262 -9.18 -32.78 -31.04
C LYS A 262 -9.58 -31.80 -32.13
N ILE A 263 -8.66 -30.94 -32.54
CA ILE A 263 -8.87 -29.82 -33.48
C ILE A 263 -7.94 -29.97 -34.69
N ASN A 264 -8.49 -29.79 -35.88
CA ASN A 264 -7.75 -29.85 -37.13
C ASN A 264 -6.69 -28.74 -37.21
N GLY A 265 -5.43 -29.13 -37.40
CA GLY A 265 -4.29 -28.21 -37.39
C GLY A 265 -4.24 -27.19 -38.53
N THR A 266 -5.10 -27.33 -39.55
CA THR A 266 -5.17 -26.46 -40.73
C THR A 266 -6.47 -25.65 -40.79
N THR A 267 -7.61 -26.20 -40.34
CA THR A 267 -8.92 -25.54 -40.45
C THR A 267 -9.48 -25.01 -39.13
N GLY A 268 -8.93 -25.40 -37.98
CA GLY A 268 -9.48 -25.07 -36.66
C GLY A 268 -10.75 -25.85 -36.27
N GLU A 269 -11.31 -26.64 -37.20
CA GLU A 269 -12.52 -27.43 -36.99
C GLU A 269 -12.28 -28.57 -35.98
N ILE A 270 -13.29 -28.87 -35.15
CA ILE A 270 -13.25 -29.97 -34.19
C ILE A 270 -13.40 -31.30 -34.94
N ILE A 271 -12.41 -32.19 -34.77
CA ILE A 271 -12.39 -33.55 -35.33
C ILE A 271 -13.21 -34.49 -34.43
N TRP A 272 -13.01 -34.40 -33.11
CA TRP A 272 -13.78 -35.15 -32.12
C TRP A 272 -13.81 -34.47 -30.74
N GLN A 273 -14.83 -34.81 -29.94
CA GLN A 273 -15.02 -34.40 -28.54
C GLN A 273 -15.13 -35.63 -27.64
N LEU A 274 -14.35 -35.68 -26.56
CA LEU A 274 -14.37 -36.74 -25.55
C LEU A 274 -14.90 -36.19 -24.22
N SER A 275 -15.92 -36.82 -23.64
CA SER A 275 -16.68 -36.29 -22.50
C SER A 275 -17.42 -34.96 -22.82
N GLY A 276 -17.91 -34.27 -21.79
CA GLY A 276 -18.78 -33.08 -21.92
C GLY A 276 -20.22 -33.42 -22.31
N LYS A 277 -20.96 -32.43 -22.82
CA LYS A 277 -22.37 -32.59 -23.22
C LYS A 277 -22.52 -33.30 -24.56
N SER A 278 -21.60 -33.06 -25.49
CA SER A 278 -21.68 -33.50 -26.89
C SER A 278 -20.59 -34.51 -27.29
N SER A 279 -20.19 -35.40 -26.38
CA SER A 279 -19.14 -36.39 -26.66
C SER A 279 -19.43 -37.24 -27.91
N SER A 280 -18.44 -37.30 -28.79
CA SER A 280 -18.43 -38.14 -30.00
C SER A 280 -18.26 -39.62 -29.69
N PHE A 281 -17.75 -39.98 -28.51
CA PHE A 281 -17.44 -41.36 -28.14
C PHE A 281 -18.43 -41.92 -27.12
N LYS A 282 -18.78 -43.20 -27.30
CA LYS A 282 -19.36 -44.03 -26.25
C LYS A 282 -18.27 -44.34 -25.22
N MET A 283 -18.46 -43.83 -24.00
CA MET A 283 -17.54 -44.06 -22.88
C MET A 283 -17.63 -45.51 -22.38
N GLY A 284 -16.49 -46.19 -22.27
CA GLY A 284 -16.34 -47.46 -21.57
C GLY A 284 -16.18 -47.29 -20.05
N ASP A 285 -16.08 -48.43 -19.35
CA ASP A 285 -15.90 -48.46 -17.90
C ASP A 285 -14.65 -47.67 -17.47
N GLU A 286 -14.77 -46.91 -16.37
CA GLU A 286 -13.75 -46.05 -15.76
C GLU A 286 -13.16 -44.91 -16.63
N VAL A 287 -13.59 -44.75 -17.89
CA VAL A 287 -13.10 -43.66 -18.78
C VAL A 287 -13.53 -42.28 -18.29
N GLU A 288 -14.78 -42.14 -17.83
CA GLU A 288 -15.40 -40.88 -17.36
C GLU A 288 -14.50 -40.09 -16.39
N PHE A 289 -14.16 -38.87 -16.78
CA PHE A 289 -13.34 -37.92 -16.02
C PHE A 289 -14.10 -36.60 -15.82
N ALA A 290 -13.63 -35.76 -14.90
CA ALA A 290 -14.16 -34.40 -14.79
C ALA A 290 -13.12 -33.33 -14.42
N PHE A 291 -13.38 -32.10 -14.89
CA PHE A 291 -12.66 -30.86 -14.61
C PHE A 291 -11.13 -30.94 -14.81
N GLN A 292 -10.75 -31.64 -15.88
CA GLN A 292 -9.47 -32.30 -16.08
C GLN A 292 -8.30 -31.40 -16.56
N HIS A 293 -7.07 -31.83 -16.30
CA HIS A 293 -5.82 -31.15 -16.68
C HIS A 293 -4.89 -32.05 -17.51
N HIS A 294 -3.90 -31.44 -18.16
CA HIS A 294 -2.75 -32.12 -18.78
C HIS A 294 -3.12 -33.30 -19.70
N ALA A 295 -4.04 -33.05 -20.64
CA ALA A 295 -4.26 -33.92 -21.78
C ALA A 295 -3.02 -33.90 -22.69
N ARG A 296 -2.50 -35.09 -23.02
CA ARG A 296 -1.38 -35.29 -23.96
C ARG A 296 -1.63 -36.46 -24.88
N PHE A 297 -1.17 -36.36 -26.13
CA PHE A 297 -1.03 -37.51 -27.01
C PHE A 297 0.10 -38.42 -26.50
N GLN A 298 -0.14 -39.73 -26.53
CA GLN A 298 0.85 -40.76 -26.18
C GLN A 298 1.20 -41.66 -27.37
N GLY A 299 0.45 -41.54 -28.47
CA GLY A 299 0.70 -42.24 -29.73
C GLY A 299 -0.60 -42.69 -30.41
N ARG A 300 -0.44 -43.44 -31.48
CA ARG A 300 -1.52 -43.99 -32.30
C ARG A 300 -1.11 -45.32 -32.93
N ASN A 301 -2.09 -46.09 -33.41
CA ASN A 301 -1.84 -47.35 -34.10
C ASN A 301 -1.49 -47.16 -35.60
N GLU A 302 -1.00 -48.22 -36.24
CA GLU A 302 -0.49 -48.16 -37.64
C GLU A 302 -1.55 -47.79 -38.70
N ASP A 303 -2.85 -47.98 -38.44
CA ASP A 303 -3.94 -47.57 -39.34
C ASP A 303 -4.59 -46.21 -38.96
N GLY A 304 -4.06 -45.54 -37.93
CA GLY A 304 -4.47 -44.21 -37.49
C GLY A 304 -5.86 -44.12 -36.85
N THR A 305 -6.62 -45.22 -36.72
CA THR A 305 -7.99 -45.16 -36.20
C THR A 305 -8.07 -45.25 -34.68
N LYS A 306 -6.95 -45.56 -33.99
CA LYS A 306 -6.86 -45.57 -32.53
C LYS A 306 -5.78 -44.63 -32.04
N GLU A 307 -6.15 -43.74 -31.13
CA GLU A 307 -5.27 -42.76 -30.52
C GLU A 307 -5.21 -43.01 -29.00
N ILE A 308 -4.01 -42.95 -28.43
CA ILE A 308 -3.79 -43.08 -26.99
C ILE A 308 -3.52 -41.69 -26.43
N ILE A 309 -4.26 -41.31 -25.38
CA ILE A 309 -4.09 -40.05 -24.66
C ILE A 309 -3.87 -40.30 -23.18
N SER A 310 -3.02 -39.49 -22.54
CA SER A 310 -2.93 -39.41 -21.08
C SER A 310 -3.64 -38.15 -20.59
N ILE A 311 -4.30 -38.22 -19.44
CA ILE A 311 -5.03 -37.08 -18.86
C ILE A 311 -5.04 -37.16 -17.34
N TYR A 312 -5.04 -36.01 -16.66
CA TYR A 312 -5.22 -35.92 -15.20
C TYR A 312 -6.68 -35.57 -14.87
N ASP A 313 -7.38 -36.52 -14.28
CA ASP A 313 -8.78 -36.43 -13.88
C ASP A 313 -8.89 -35.92 -12.44
N ASN A 314 -9.16 -34.62 -12.29
CA ASN A 314 -9.41 -34.00 -10.98
C ASN A 314 -10.64 -34.60 -10.30
N SER A 315 -11.68 -34.93 -11.07
CA SER A 315 -12.97 -35.44 -10.59
C SER A 315 -13.76 -34.52 -9.63
N ALA A 316 -13.28 -33.31 -9.36
CA ALA A 316 -13.89 -32.32 -8.46
C ALA A 316 -13.74 -30.86 -8.93
N HIS A 317 -14.70 -30.02 -8.54
CA HIS A 317 -14.67 -28.56 -8.64
C HIS A 317 -15.20 -27.94 -7.33
N GLY A 318 -14.50 -26.98 -6.73
CA GLY A 318 -14.87 -26.43 -5.43
C GLY A 318 -14.06 -25.20 -5.01
N THR A 319 -14.55 -24.44 -4.03
CA THR A 319 -13.89 -23.21 -3.54
C THR A 319 -12.77 -23.51 -2.55
N GLU A 320 -11.68 -22.74 -2.62
CA GLU A 320 -10.49 -22.92 -1.76
C GLU A 320 -10.76 -22.76 -0.26
N ASN A 321 -11.85 -22.08 0.13
CA ASN A 321 -12.17 -21.78 1.51
C ASN A 321 -13.70 -21.85 1.76
N GLY A 322 -14.18 -22.93 2.39
CA GLY A 322 -15.53 -22.92 2.98
C GLY A 322 -16.22 -24.28 3.17
N GLY A 323 -15.88 -25.30 2.39
CA GLY A 323 -16.51 -26.63 2.46
C GLY A 323 -18.00 -26.61 2.08
N GLY A 324 -18.31 -26.05 0.91
CA GLY A 324 -19.69 -25.91 0.43
C GLY A 324 -19.81 -25.97 -1.09
N HIS A 325 -20.87 -26.62 -1.57
CA HIS A 325 -21.27 -26.73 -2.98
C HIS A 325 -20.16 -27.15 -3.97
N GLU A 326 -19.31 -28.08 -3.53
CA GLU A 326 -18.34 -28.75 -4.40
C GLU A 326 -19.08 -29.74 -5.34
N VAL A 327 -18.68 -29.77 -6.61
CA VAL A 327 -19.20 -30.68 -7.63
C VAL A 327 -18.20 -31.81 -7.80
N HIS A 328 -18.59 -33.05 -7.49
CA HIS A 328 -17.74 -34.23 -7.63
C HIS A 328 -18.38 -35.27 -8.55
N PHE A 329 -17.56 -35.91 -9.38
CA PHE A 329 -17.90 -37.16 -10.06
C PHE A 329 -17.39 -38.37 -9.27
N TYR A 330 -16.16 -38.28 -8.75
CA TYR A 330 -15.51 -39.32 -7.96
C TYR A 330 -14.90 -38.74 -6.67
N HIS A 331 -14.64 -39.62 -5.71
CA HIS A 331 -14.13 -39.28 -4.37
C HIS A 331 -12.60 -39.20 -4.28
N ILE A 332 -11.90 -39.49 -5.38
CA ILE A 332 -10.44 -39.36 -5.55
C ILE A 332 -10.14 -38.86 -6.96
N SER A 333 -9.06 -38.10 -7.12
CA SER A 333 -8.51 -37.77 -8.44
C SER A 333 -7.73 -38.97 -9.00
N ARG A 334 -7.49 -39.01 -10.32
CA ARG A 334 -6.76 -40.11 -10.98
C ARG A 334 -5.87 -39.58 -12.11
N GLY A 335 -4.68 -40.16 -12.26
CA GLY A 335 -4.02 -40.16 -13.57
C GLY A 335 -4.69 -41.20 -14.47
N LYS A 336 -4.87 -40.93 -15.77
CA LYS A 336 -5.48 -41.89 -16.70
C LYS A 336 -4.72 -41.97 -18.02
N ILE A 337 -4.75 -43.15 -18.63
CA ILE A 337 -4.44 -43.37 -20.04
C ILE A 337 -5.68 -43.99 -20.70
N ILE A 338 -6.15 -43.37 -21.77
CA ILE A 338 -7.39 -43.72 -22.50
C ILE A 338 -7.03 -43.99 -23.96
N GLU A 339 -7.60 -45.05 -24.52
CA GLU A 339 -7.63 -45.30 -25.97
C GLU A 339 -8.96 -44.81 -26.53
N VAL A 340 -8.92 -44.00 -27.59
CA VAL A 340 -10.10 -43.60 -28.37
C VAL A 340 -10.04 -44.21 -29.77
N ASP A 341 -11.12 -44.86 -30.20
CA ASP A 341 -11.25 -45.50 -31.51
C ASP A 341 -12.24 -44.69 -32.38
N THR A 342 -11.72 -43.97 -33.39
CA THR A 342 -12.50 -43.09 -34.29
C THR A 342 -13.27 -43.85 -35.37
N LYS A 343 -13.20 -45.18 -35.38
CA LYS A 343 -13.85 -46.08 -36.35
C LYS A 343 -14.99 -46.87 -35.70
N SER A 344 -14.88 -47.20 -34.42
CA SER A 344 -16.01 -47.71 -33.60
C SER A 344 -16.78 -46.59 -32.88
N TRP A 345 -16.13 -45.44 -32.66
CA TRP A 345 -16.58 -44.36 -31.77
C TRP A 345 -16.77 -44.83 -30.32
N GLU A 346 -15.86 -45.68 -29.85
CA GLU A 346 -15.76 -46.11 -28.45
C GLU A 346 -14.47 -45.59 -27.81
N ALA A 347 -14.54 -45.21 -26.54
CA ALA A 347 -13.39 -44.86 -25.72
C ALA A 347 -13.22 -45.90 -24.59
N THR A 348 -11.99 -46.33 -24.32
CA THR A 348 -11.69 -47.39 -23.33
C THR A 348 -10.50 -47.04 -22.46
N ILE A 349 -10.54 -47.41 -21.18
CA ILE A 349 -9.43 -47.19 -20.26
C ILE A 349 -8.30 -48.16 -20.58
N VAL A 350 -7.07 -47.65 -20.70
CA VAL A 350 -5.84 -48.45 -20.80
C VAL A 350 -5.27 -48.69 -19.40
N GLN A 351 -5.24 -47.63 -18.58
CA GLN A 351 -4.86 -47.71 -17.17
C GLN A 351 -5.43 -46.51 -16.38
N ALA A 352 -5.83 -46.75 -15.13
CA ALA A 352 -6.17 -45.73 -14.15
C ALA A 352 -5.19 -45.77 -12.97
N PHE A 353 -4.52 -44.65 -12.72
CA PHE A 353 -3.55 -44.47 -11.65
C PHE A 353 -4.24 -43.84 -10.45
N HIS A 354 -4.61 -44.68 -9.49
CA HIS A 354 -5.23 -44.27 -8.24
C HIS A 354 -4.17 -43.79 -7.24
N PRO A 355 -4.43 -42.70 -6.48
CA PRO A 355 -3.53 -42.28 -5.41
C PRO A 355 -3.37 -43.37 -4.34
N PRO A 356 -2.24 -43.39 -3.62
CA PRO A 356 -1.96 -44.39 -2.57
C PRO A 356 -2.81 -44.18 -1.30
N ASP A 357 -3.47 -43.03 -1.20
CA ASP A 357 -4.36 -42.54 -0.16
C ASP A 357 -5.49 -41.68 -0.78
N ASP A 358 -6.42 -41.17 0.03
CA ASP A 358 -7.67 -40.53 -0.42
C ASP A 358 -7.48 -39.09 -0.99
N LEU A 359 -6.59 -38.90 -1.96
CA LEU A 359 -6.32 -37.60 -2.59
C LEU A 359 -7.41 -37.18 -3.58
N LEU A 360 -8.00 -35.99 -3.36
CA LEU A 360 -9.01 -35.39 -4.24
C LEU A 360 -8.64 -33.94 -4.56
N SER A 361 -7.87 -33.78 -5.64
CA SER A 361 -7.37 -32.48 -6.10
C SER A 361 -8.44 -31.70 -6.86
N LYS A 362 -8.95 -30.62 -6.24
CA LYS A 362 -9.96 -29.72 -6.82
C LYS A 362 -9.52 -29.00 -8.10
N SER A 363 -8.21 -28.79 -8.28
CA SER A 363 -7.64 -28.04 -9.40
C SER A 363 -6.17 -28.39 -9.61
N GLN A 364 -5.62 -28.02 -10.77
CA GLN A 364 -4.22 -28.29 -11.16
C GLN A 364 -3.95 -29.79 -11.34
N GLY A 365 -2.69 -30.17 -11.63
CA GLY A 365 -2.24 -31.56 -11.73
C GLY A 365 -1.67 -31.95 -13.10
N SER A 366 -0.91 -33.04 -13.13
CA SER A 366 -0.34 -33.60 -14.37
C SER A 366 -0.19 -35.13 -14.33
N THR A 367 -0.28 -35.76 -15.50
CA THR A 367 0.04 -37.18 -15.71
C THR A 367 1.10 -37.26 -16.82
N GLN A 368 2.29 -37.76 -16.50
CA GLN A 368 3.44 -37.88 -17.41
C GLN A 368 3.80 -39.35 -17.57
N VAL A 369 3.75 -39.88 -18.79
CA VAL A 369 4.31 -41.20 -19.12
C VAL A 369 5.84 -41.08 -19.23
N LEU A 370 6.56 -42.05 -18.67
CA LEU A 370 8.01 -42.05 -18.56
C LEU A 370 8.67 -43.04 -19.55
N PRO A 371 9.94 -42.84 -19.97
CA PRO A 371 10.60 -43.66 -21.00
C PRO A 371 10.67 -45.16 -20.70
N ASN A 372 10.72 -45.57 -19.43
CA ASN A 372 10.68 -46.97 -18.99
C ASN A 372 9.26 -47.58 -18.94
N GLY A 373 8.20 -46.80 -19.23
CA GLY A 373 6.80 -47.21 -19.14
C GLY A 373 6.14 -46.98 -17.77
N ASN A 374 6.85 -46.39 -16.80
CA ASN A 374 6.23 -45.87 -15.58
C ASN A 374 5.36 -44.63 -15.89
N VAL A 375 4.55 -44.21 -14.92
CA VAL A 375 3.77 -42.97 -15.00
C VAL A 375 3.97 -42.16 -13.73
N LEU A 376 4.29 -40.89 -13.88
CA LEU A 376 4.35 -39.92 -12.81
C LEU A 376 3.04 -39.13 -12.77
N VAL A 377 2.40 -39.06 -11.61
CA VAL A 377 1.20 -38.27 -11.38
C VAL A 377 1.51 -37.20 -10.33
N ASN A 378 1.20 -35.94 -10.64
CA ASN A 378 1.26 -34.80 -9.74
C ASN A 378 -0.16 -34.41 -9.32
N TRP A 379 -0.43 -34.42 -8.03
CA TRP A 379 -1.76 -34.27 -7.43
C TRP A 379 -2.18 -32.81 -7.19
N GLY A 380 -1.65 -31.88 -8.00
CA GLY A 380 -2.13 -30.50 -8.12
C GLY A 380 -2.24 -29.75 -6.79
N SER A 381 -3.47 -29.35 -6.47
CA SER A 381 -3.84 -28.69 -5.21
C SER A 381 -3.53 -29.46 -3.92
N GLU A 382 -3.24 -30.76 -3.98
CA GLU A 382 -2.90 -31.55 -2.79
C GLU A 382 -1.38 -31.61 -2.55
N GLY A 383 -0.59 -30.89 -3.37
CA GLY A 383 0.84 -30.68 -3.13
C GLY A 383 1.65 -31.96 -3.09
N ALA A 384 1.30 -32.97 -3.89
CA ALA A 384 1.88 -34.30 -3.82
C ALA A 384 2.23 -34.88 -5.19
N MET A 385 3.06 -35.92 -5.21
CA MET A 385 3.49 -36.61 -6.42
C MET A 385 3.65 -38.12 -6.16
N THR A 386 3.31 -38.95 -7.14
CA THR A 386 3.46 -40.42 -7.10
C THR A 386 4.00 -40.93 -8.41
N GLU A 387 5.00 -41.82 -8.38
CA GLU A 387 5.41 -42.61 -9.54
C GLU A 387 4.85 -44.03 -9.43
N PHE A 388 4.28 -44.51 -10.52
CA PHE A 388 3.66 -45.82 -10.67
C PHE A 388 4.36 -46.64 -11.74
N LYS A 389 4.37 -47.97 -11.58
CA LYS A 389 4.58 -48.88 -12.72
C LYS A 389 3.38 -48.83 -13.66
N ALA A 390 3.56 -49.28 -14.90
CA ALA A 390 2.47 -49.44 -15.88
C ALA A 390 1.25 -50.24 -15.38
N ASP A 391 1.41 -51.12 -14.38
CA ASP A 391 0.33 -51.90 -13.76
C ASP A 391 -0.47 -51.17 -12.67
N GLY A 392 -0.12 -49.91 -12.37
CA GLY A 392 -0.77 -49.10 -11.32
C GLY A 392 -0.14 -49.26 -9.94
N THR A 393 0.94 -50.02 -9.76
CA THR A 393 1.64 -50.15 -8.47
C THR A 393 2.45 -48.89 -8.15
N PRO A 394 2.19 -48.17 -7.04
CA PRO A 394 3.01 -47.03 -6.62
C PRO A 394 4.40 -47.49 -6.13
N ILE A 395 5.45 -46.82 -6.60
CA ILE A 395 6.87 -47.15 -6.36
C ILE A 395 7.71 -45.97 -5.86
N PHE A 396 7.11 -44.78 -5.82
CA PHE A 396 7.60 -43.59 -5.13
C PHE A 396 6.39 -42.69 -4.82
N HIS A 397 6.34 -42.07 -3.64
CA HIS A 397 5.31 -41.09 -3.31
C HIS A 397 5.82 -40.08 -2.27
N THR A 398 5.51 -38.80 -2.48
CA THR A 398 5.88 -37.71 -1.59
C THR A 398 4.85 -36.59 -1.60
N TYR A 399 4.72 -35.90 -0.46
CA TYR A 399 4.19 -34.54 -0.41
C TYR A 399 5.32 -33.51 -0.52
N MET A 400 4.98 -32.31 -0.94
CA MET A 400 5.90 -31.19 -1.13
C MET A 400 5.96 -30.36 0.17
N ASP A 401 7.17 -30.29 0.73
CA ASP A 401 7.44 -29.93 2.13
C ASP A 401 6.77 -30.84 3.19
N SER A 402 6.98 -30.55 4.47
CA SER A 402 6.66 -31.45 5.58
C SER A 402 6.20 -30.74 6.86
N GLY A 403 5.64 -31.52 7.80
CA GLY A 403 5.22 -31.05 9.11
C GLY A 403 4.11 -30.00 9.03
N PHE A 404 4.38 -28.79 9.53
CA PHE A 404 3.42 -27.67 9.49
C PHE A 404 3.47 -26.89 8.17
N LEU A 405 4.61 -26.90 7.48
CA LEU A 405 4.82 -26.16 6.23
C LEU A 405 4.09 -26.84 5.06
N GLY A 406 4.13 -28.18 5.03
CA GLY A 406 3.39 -29.03 4.08
C GLY A 406 1.84 -28.94 4.16
N LEU A 407 1.28 -28.17 5.09
CA LEU A 407 -0.17 -27.92 5.13
C LEU A 407 -0.54 -26.88 4.09
N GLY A 408 -1.36 -27.25 3.10
CA GLY A 408 -1.80 -26.36 2.01
C GLY A 408 -0.66 -25.89 1.11
N VAL A 409 0.34 -26.74 0.89
CA VAL A 409 1.25 -26.60 -0.26
C VAL A 409 0.48 -27.05 -1.50
N GLU A 410 0.55 -26.28 -2.57
CA GLU A 410 0.06 -26.69 -3.89
C GLU A 410 1.23 -26.75 -4.88
N ASN A 411 1.13 -27.60 -5.90
CA ASN A 411 2.09 -27.63 -7.01
C ASN A 411 1.37 -27.91 -8.33
N TYR A 412 1.43 -26.93 -9.23
CA TYR A 412 0.53 -26.87 -10.38
C TYR A 412 0.70 -28.04 -11.37
N ARG A 413 1.93 -28.28 -11.83
CA ARG A 413 2.34 -29.49 -12.53
C ARG A 413 3.72 -29.91 -12.03
N GLY A 414 4.00 -31.20 -12.09
CA GLY A 414 5.26 -31.78 -11.65
C GLY A 414 5.69 -32.91 -12.57
N PHE A 415 7.00 -33.04 -12.76
CA PHE A 415 7.60 -33.85 -13.82
C PHE A 415 8.88 -34.55 -13.37
N ARG A 416 9.30 -35.59 -14.10
CA ARG A 416 10.65 -36.16 -14.03
C ARG A 416 11.38 -35.96 -15.36
N TYR A 417 12.60 -35.44 -15.29
CA TYR A 417 13.48 -35.27 -16.47
C TYR A 417 14.94 -35.60 -16.12
N ASN A 418 15.73 -35.99 -17.12
CA ASN A 418 17.19 -36.02 -17.00
C ASN A 418 17.74 -34.60 -17.25
N TRP A 419 18.72 -34.18 -16.47
CA TRP A 419 19.30 -32.84 -16.55
C TRP A 419 20.80 -32.85 -16.26
N THR A 420 21.56 -32.02 -16.97
CA THR A 420 23.00 -31.80 -16.71
C THR A 420 23.26 -30.32 -16.48
N GLY A 421 23.10 -29.86 -15.23
CA GLY A 421 23.44 -28.50 -14.84
C GLY A 421 24.96 -28.28 -14.75
N ILE A 422 25.41 -27.15 -15.30
CA ILE A 422 26.78 -26.66 -15.46
C ILE A 422 26.85 -25.18 -14.98
N PRO A 423 26.44 -24.89 -13.73
CA PRO A 423 26.19 -23.52 -13.26
C PRO A 423 27.42 -22.59 -13.35
N ASN A 424 27.17 -21.33 -13.71
CA ASN A 424 28.16 -20.25 -13.64
C ASN A 424 28.41 -19.74 -12.20
N GLU A 425 27.49 -20.01 -11.25
CA GLU A 425 27.67 -19.71 -9.82
C GLU A 425 28.96 -20.36 -9.30
N ALA A 426 29.82 -19.64 -8.59
CA ALA A 426 31.00 -20.24 -7.95
C ALA A 426 30.56 -21.08 -6.73
N PRO A 427 31.14 -22.29 -6.50
CA PRO A 427 30.68 -23.14 -5.41
C PRO A 427 30.89 -22.49 -4.04
N ALA A 428 29.84 -22.55 -3.22
CA ALA A 428 29.84 -21.99 -1.87
C ALA A 428 30.60 -22.91 -0.91
N ILE A 429 31.52 -22.34 -0.12
CA ILE A 429 32.32 -23.07 0.87
C ILE A 429 32.36 -22.30 2.19
N VAL A 430 32.31 -23.01 3.31
CA VAL A 430 32.54 -22.46 4.65
C VAL A 430 33.37 -23.44 5.49
N ALA A 431 34.18 -22.93 6.40
CA ALA A 431 34.89 -23.72 7.39
C ALA A 431 34.49 -23.25 8.80
N LEU A 432 34.16 -24.18 9.69
CA LEU A 432 33.62 -23.90 11.02
C LEU A 432 34.39 -24.68 12.09
N GLU A 433 35.00 -23.98 13.05
CA GLU A 433 35.66 -24.58 14.21
C GLU A 433 34.61 -24.94 15.28
N ASP A 434 34.56 -26.23 15.63
CA ASP A 434 33.73 -26.83 16.68
C ASP A 434 34.67 -27.53 17.69
N GLY A 435 34.84 -26.89 18.86
CA GLY A 435 35.65 -27.40 19.97
C GLY A 435 37.13 -27.60 19.62
N ASN A 436 37.49 -28.84 19.29
CA ASN A 436 38.85 -29.25 18.87
C ASN A 436 38.94 -29.63 17.38
N SER A 437 37.85 -29.49 16.63
CA SER A 437 37.74 -29.86 15.21
C SER A 437 37.41 -28.67 14.32
N THR A 438 37.76 -28.75 13.03
CA THR A 438 37.29 -27.86 11.96
C THR A 438 36.48 -28.68 10.98
N ASN A 439 35.21 -28.32 10.78
CA ASN A 439 34.34 -28.94 9.79
C ASN A 439 34.24 -28.01 8.58
N ILE A 440 34.47 -28.53 7.38
CA ILE A 440 34.41 -27.79 6.11
C ILE A 440 33.18 -28.26 5.35
N TYR A 441 32.34 -27.32 4.91
CA TYR A 441 31.12 -27.59 4.15
C TYR A 441 31.20 -26.93 2.78
N VAL A 442 30.79 -27.64 1.73
CA VAL A 442 30.77 -27.14 0.35
C VAL A 442 29.50 -27.57 -0.38
N SER A 443 28.90 -26.67 -1.15
CA SER A 443 27.75 -26.95 -2.02
C SER A 443 27.87 -26.18 -3.35
N TRP A 444 27.16 -26.63 -4.37
CA TRP A 444 27.16 -26.00 -5.69
C TRP A 444 25.76 -26.08 -6.29
N ASN A 445 25.06 -24.94 -6.36
CA ASN A 445 23.66 -24.90 -6.77
C ASN A 445 23.51 -25.28 -8.25
N GLY A 446 22.84 -26.40 -8.53
CA GLY A 446 22.59 -26.88 -9.88
C GLY A 446 23.70 -27.70 -10.55
N ASP A 447 24.92 -27.77 -10.01
CA ASP A 447 25.92 -28.67 -10.62
C ASP A 447 25.52 -30.12 -10.40
N THR A 448 25.56 -30.89 -11.49
CA THR A 448 25.21 -32.32 -11.51
C THR A 448 26.44 -33.22 -11.71
N ARG A 449 27.59 -32.65 -12.10
CA ARG A 449 28.78 -33.38 -12.57
C ARG A 449 29.70 -33.79 -11.43
N THR A 450 29.85 -32.97 -10.41
CA THR A 450 30.78 -33.18 -9.30
C THR A 450 30.44 -34.45 -8.53
N LYS A 451 31.38 -35.39 -8.41
CA LYS A 451 31.25 -36.65 -7.65
C LYS A 451 32.13 -36.70 -6.41
N VAL A 452 33.25 -35.96 -6.40
CA VAL A 452 34.17 -35.86 -5.26
C VAL A 452 34.60 -34.40 -5.07
N TRP A 453 34.68 -33.98 -3.81
CA TRP A 453 35.28 -32.73 -3.39
C TRP A 453 36.64 -33.00 -2.75
N ARG A 454 37.69 -32.31 -3.22
CA ARG A 454 39.06 -32.42 -2.69
C ARG A 454 39.43 -31.13 -1.95
N PHE A 455 39.89 -31.24 -0.70
CA PHE A 455 40.10 -30.09 0.18
C PHE A 455 41.59 -29.81 0.44
N TYR A 456 41.92 -28.53 0.60
CA TYR A 456 43.28 -28.03 0.82
C TYR A 456 43.31 -26.92 1.88
N GLU A 457 44.35 -26.92 2.71
CA GLU A 457 44.78 -25.77 3.50
C GLU A 457 45.70 -24.91 2.61
N VAL A 458 45.40 -23.62 2.50
CA VAL A 458 46.17 -22.65 1.73
C VAL A 458 46.98 -21.77 2.68
N LYS A 459 48.29 -21.70 2.46
CA LYS A 459 49.20 -20.82 3.19
C LYS A 459 50.28 -20.28 2.26
N ASP A 460 50.49 -18.96 2.26
CA ASP A 460 51.52 -18.28 1.47
C ASP A 460 51.48 -18.69 -0.03
N GLU A 461 50.26 -18.75 -0.59
CA GLU A 461 49.92 -19.24 -1.94
C GLU A 461 50.33 -20.69 -2.27
N ARG A 462 50.65 -21.51 -1.26
CA ARG A 462 50.83 -22.96 -1.39
C ARG A 462 49.60 -23.70 -0.88
N ARG A 463 49.07 -24.62 -1.70
CA ARG A 463 48.07 -25.62 -1.28
C ARG A 463 48.78 -26.78 -0.56
N SER A 464 48.19 -27.24 0.54
CA SER A 464 48.53 -28.49 1.22
C SER A 464 47.27 -29.33 1.41
N TYR A 465 47.29 -30.58 0.96
CA TYR A 465 46.13 -31.47 0.92
C TYR A 465 45.57 -31.79 2.32
N LEU A 466 44.24 -31.82 2.45
CA LEU A 466 43.51 -32.12 3.70
C LEU A 466 42.74 -33.44 3.65
N GLY A 467 42.11 -33.76 2.51
CA GLY A 467 41.24 -34.91 2.37
C GLY A 467 40.35 -34.84 1.11
N GLU A 468 39.61 -35.90 0.85
CA GLU A 468 38.57 -35.98 -0.18
C GLU A 468 37.27 -36.51 0.45
N SER A 469 36.12 -35.94 0.07
CA SER A 469 34.79 -36.43 0.43
C SER A 469 33.98 -36.69 -0.85
N ARG A 470 33.19 -37.76 -0.89
CA ARG A 470 32.21 -37.99 -1.96
C ARG A 470 31.04 -37.03 -1.81
N ARG A 471 30.49 -36.56 -2.93
CA ARG A 471 29.23 -35.82 -2.94
C ARG A 471 28.06 -36.80 -2.94
N GLU A 472 27.35 -36.86 -1.83
CA GLU A 472 26.18 -37.74 -1.64
C GLU A 472 24.85 -36.95 -1.67
N GLY A 473 24.89 -35.61 -1.60
CA GLY A 473 23.72 -34.72 -1.69
C GLY A 473 24.09 -33.30 -2.12
N PHE A 474 23.28 -32.31 -1.71
CA PHE A 474 23.51 -30.89 -2.04
C PHE A 474 24.80 -30.33 -1.43
N GLU A 475 24.97 -30.55 -0.12
CA GLU A 475 26.14 -30.13 0.67
C GLU A 475 27.01 -31.34 1.01
N THR A 476 28.33 -31.15 0.97
CA THR A 476 29.33 -32.16 1.33
C THR A 476 30.19 -31.65 2.49
N GLU A 477 30.46 -32.50 3.47
CA GLU A 477 31.28 -32.19 4.65
C GLU A 477 32.66 -32.88 4.57
N LEU A 478 33.71 -32.20 5.05
CA LEU A 478 34.96 -32.81 5.50
C LEU A 478 35.25 -32.36 6.93
N LYS A 479 35.32 -33.30 7.87
CA LYS A 479 35.71 -33.05 9.26
C LYS A 479 37.21 -33.26 9.48
N LEU A 480 37.83 -32.34 10.20
CA LEU A 480 39.24 -32.38 10.60
C LEU A 480 39.35 -32.32 12.13
N ASP A 481 40.05 -33.27 12.74
CA ASP A 481 40.28 -33.29 14.21
C ASP A 481 41.44 -32.35 14.63
N ARG A 482 41.42 -31.11 14.13
CA ARG A 482 42.30 -30.01 14.54
C ARG A 482 41.64 -28.65 14.33
N VAL A 483 42.12 -27.65 15.08
CA VAL A 483 41.81 -26.21 14.96
C VAL A 483 43.06 -25.42 14.56
N ASN A 484 42.91 -24.12 14.25
CA ASN A 484 43.92 -23.18 13.73
C ASN A 484 44.30 -23.34 12.25
N VAL A 485 43.47 -24.01 11.44
CA VAL A 485 43.64 -24.12 9.98
C VAL A 485 43.64 -22.71 9.36
N LYS A 486 44.59 -22.38 8.47
CA LYS A 486 44.83 -20.97 8.08
C LYS A 486 43.88 -20.40 7.05
N SER A 487 43.64 -21.13 5.98
CA SER A 487 42.61 -20.85 4.98
C SER A 487 42.31 -22.16 4.25
N VAL A 488 41.08 -22.33 3.79
CA VAL A 488 40.58 -23.56 3.17
C VAL A 488 40.12 -23.25 1.75
N GLN A 489 40.38 -24.18 0.83
CA GLN A 489 39.88 -24.19 -0.54
C GLN A 489 39.53 -25.63 -0.92
N ALA A 490 38.56 -25.82 -1.82
CA ALA A 490 38.26 -27.13 -2.41
C ALA A 490 38.31 -27.11 -3.95
N GLU A 491 38.58 -28.28 -4.53
CA GLU A 491 38.48 -28.60 -5.95
C GLU A 491 37.26 -29.51 -6.17
N ALA A 492 36.40 -29.17 -7.12
CA ALA A 492 35.33 -30.05 -7.61
C ALA A 492 35.89 -31.05 -8.63
N LEU A 493 35.58 -32.34 -8.48
CA LEU A 493 36.01 -33.41 -9.39
C LEU A 493 34.82 -34.13 -10.03
N ASP A 494 34.92 -34.44 -11.32
CA ASP A 494 33.95 -35.27 -12.07
C ASP A 494 34.06 -36.77 -11.72
N ALA A 495 33.48 -37.65 -12.55
CA ALA A 495 33.52 -39.10 -12.33
C ALA A 495 34.86 -39.73 -12.76
N GLU A 496 35.57 -39.07 -13.68
CA GLU A 496 36.84 -39.45 -14.26
C GLU A 496 38.05 -38.99 -13.41
N GLY A 497 37.83 -38.01 -12.54
CA GLY A 497 38.83 -37.40 -11.65
C GLY A 497 39.42 -36.08 -12.16
N SER A 498 38.85 -35.49 -13.21
CA SER A 498 39.24 -34.17 -13.74
C SER A 498 38.73 -33.06 -12.82
N VAL A 499 39.51 -31.97 -12.70
CA VAL A 499 39.11 -30.78 -11.94
C VAL A 499 38.13 -29.95 -12.77
N LEU A 500 36.94 -29.71 -12.21
CA LEU A 500 35.90 -28.86 -12.81
C LEU A 500 36.10 -27.39 -12.44
N VAL A 501 36.27 -27.09 -11.15
CA VAL A 501 36.44 -25.71 -10.63
C VAL A 501 37.10 -25.71 -9.25
N ASP A 502 37.73 -24.58 -8.91
CA ASP A 502 38.18 -24.24 -7.55
C ASP A 502 37.10 -23.43 -6.81
N THR A 503 36.93 -23.66 -5.51
CA THR A 503 36.18 -22.74 -4.64
C THR A 503 36.96 -21.44 -4.38
N SER A 504 36.30 -20.46 -3.78
CA SER A 504 37.00 -19.36 -3.10
C SER A 504 37.86 -19.87 -1.92
N LYS A 505 38.76 -19.02 -1.42
CA LYS A 505 39.58 -19.29 -0.22
C LYS A 505 38.90 -18.69 1.00
N VAL A 506 38.45 -19.51 1.94
CA VAL A 506 37.79 -19.08 3.18
C VAL A 506 38.67 -19.30 4.41
N LYS A 507 38.38 -18.62 5.52
CA LYS A 507 39.02 -18.88 6.82
C LYS A 507 38.04 -19.61 7.73
N PRO A 508 38.50 -20.46 8.66
CA PRO A 508 37.61 -21.01 9.67
C PRO A 508 36.99 -19.91 10.55
N GLU A 509 35.68 -19.98 10.72
CA GLU A 509 34.89 -19.17 11.65
C GLU A 509 34.41 -20.05 12.82
N ILE A 510 33.85 -19.48 13.89
CA ILE A 510 33.39 -20.28 15.05
C ILE A 510 32.02 -20.88 14.75
N MET A 511 31.84 -22.19 14.98
CA MET A 511 30.53 -22.83 14.82
C MET A 511 29.55 -22.32 15.90
N ILE A 512 28.43 -21.73 15.46
CA ILE A 512 27.33 -21.35 16.34
C ILE A 512 26.38 -22.54 16.49
N HIS A 513 26.22 -23.08 17.69
CA HIS A 513 25.34 -24.23 17.92
C HIS A 513 23.87 -23.82 18.10
N GLU A 514 22.96 -24.69 17.65
CA GLU A 514 21.52 -24.55 17.86
C GLU A 514 21.12 -24.81 19.32
N TYR A 515 20.24 -23.97 19.88
CA TYR A 515 19.83 -24.03 21.28
C TYR A 515 18.80 -25.15 21.55
N LYS A 516 19.24 -26.23 22.22
CA LYS A 516 18.40 -27.40 22.53
C LYS A 516 17.96 -27.41 24.00
N GLY A 517 16.72 -26.99 24.27
CA GLY A 517 16.12 -26.97 25.61
C GLY A 517 15.75 -28.37 26.14
N GLN A 518 15.96 -28.63 27.43
CA GLN A 518 15.63 -29.90 28.07
C GLN A 518 14.21 -29.91 28.67
N GLY A 519 13.34 -30.78 28.16
CA GLY A 519 11.97 -30.96 28.68
C GLY A 519 11.91 -31.79 29.97
N ARG A 520 11.00 -31.43 30.89
CA ARG A 520 10.86 -32.04 32.22
C ARG A 520 9.46 -32.64 32.44
N LYS A 521 9.38 -33.90 32.86
CA LYS A 521 8.11 -34.63 33.07
C LYS A 521 7.50 -34.34 34.45
N THR A 522 6.17 -34.26 34.53
CA THR A 522 5.40 -34.12 35.79
C THR A 522 4.21 -35.10 35.83
N GLN A 523 3.76 -35.44 37.04
CA GLN A 523 2.76 -36.49 37.30
C GLN A 523 1.34 -35.92 37.44
N GLU A 524 0.34 -36.69 37.00
CA GLU A 524 -1.08 -36.41 37.25
C GLU A 524 -1.49 -36.69 38.71
N LYS A 525 -2.49 -35.94 39.20
CA LYS A 525 -3.45 -36.42 40.22
C LYS A 525 -4.87 -35.94 39.90
N SER A 526 -5.83 -36.82 40.17
CA SER A 526 -7.25 -36.74 39.77
C SER A 526 -8.11 -35.80 40.63
N GLY A 527 -9.14 -35.16 40.04
CA GLY A 527 -10.13 -34.38 40.78
C GLY A 527 -11.36 -33.89 39.98
N LEU A 528 -12.28 -34.80 39.65
CA LEU A 528 -13.73 -34.65 39.32
C LEU A 528 -14.30 -33.31 38.76
N ILE A 529 -15.04 -33.45 37.64
CA ILE A 529 -15.73 -32.40 36.87
C ILE A 529 -17.17 -32.17 37.37
N PRO A 530 -17.69 -30.92 37.35
CA PRO A 530 -18.99 -30.68 36.70
C PRO A 530 -18.95 -29.63 35.58
N TRP A 531 -19.47 -30.03 34.43
CA TRP A 531 -19.60 -29.34 33.15
C TRP A 531 -20.89 -28.49 33.06
N LEU A 532 -20.78 -27.25 32.55
CA LEU A 532 -21.61 -26.67 31.46
C LEU A 532 -21.49 -25.14 31.37
N THR A 533 -20.67 -24.63 30.44
CA THR A 533 -20.96 -23.36 29.72
C THR A 533 -20.04 -23.19 28.51
N PHE A 534 -20.58 -22.73 27.39
CA PHE A 534 -19.86 -22.46 26.15
C PHE A 534 -19.26 -21.04 26.15
N LYS A 535 -17.94 -20.90 25.92
CA LYS A 535 -17.30 -19.78 25.19
C LYS A 535 -15.78 -19.97 25.09
N GLY A 536 -15.21 -19.56 23.95
CA GLY A 536 -13.78 -19.70 23.65
C GLY A 536 -12.89 -18.56 24.18
N GLN A 537 -11.59 -18.67 23.85
CA GLN A 537 -10.46 -17.80 24.23
C GLN A 537 -10.06 -17.77 25.72
N LYS A 538 -8.90 -18.36 26.06
CA LYS A 538 -7.72 -17.70 26.68
C LYS A 538 -6.79 -18.66 27.45
N PHE A 539 -5.55 -18.78 26.98
CA PHE A 539 -4.30 -18.81 27.76
C PHE A 539 -3.21 -18.17 26.86
N PHE A 540 -2.15 -17.53 27.34
CA PHE A 540 -1.50 -17.58 28.66
C PHE A 540 -1.49 -16.24 29.45
N ARG A 541 -1.06 -16.33 30.71
CA ARG A 541 -0.68 -15.22 31.60
C ARG A 541 0.84 -14.95 31.53
N ASN A 542 1.26 -13.80 32.05
CA ASN A 542 2.67 -13.41 32.19
C ASN A 542 3.53 -14.48 32.87
N ALA A 543 4.75 -14.66 32.35
CA ALA A 543 5.89 -15.14 33.12
C ALA A 543 6.89 -13.98 33.26
N SER A 544 7.24 -13.64 34.49
CA SER A 544 8.24 -12.59 34.82
C SER A 544 8.98 -12.90 36.13
N ASP A 545 8.95 -14.16 36.57
CA ASP A 545 9.71 -14.66 37.73
C ASP A 545 10.04 -16.14 37.50
N VAL A 546 11.00 -16.39 36.60
CA VAL A 546 11.57 -17.72 36.34
C VAL A 546 13.08 -17.62 36.45
N ARG A 547 13.61 -18.02 37.62
CA ARG A 547 15.04 -18.29 37.74
C ARG A 547 15.35 -19.53 36.93
N HIS A 548 16.22 -19.43 35.91
CA HIS A 548 16.65 -20.60 35.16
C HIS A 548 17.30 -21.63 36.10
N GLU A 549 16.64 -22.78 36.28
CA GLU A 549 17.12 -23.86 37.14
C GLU A 549 18.51 -24.37 36.71
N SER A 550 18.84 -24.28 35.42
CA SER A 550 20.18 -24.60 34.89
C SER A 550 21.28 -23.69 35.44
N CYS A 551 21.13 -22.35 35.39
CA CYS A 551 22.10 -21.43 36.01
C CYS A 551 22.15 -21.59 37.54
N ALA A 552 21.02 -21.85 38.19
CA ALA A 552 20.97 -22.12 39.64
C ALA A 552 21.66 -23.45 40.04
N THR A 553 21.54 -24.49 39.20
CA THR A 553 22.17 -25.80 39.43
C THR A 553 23.66 -25.80 39.11
N ALA A 554 24.08 -24.99 38.13
CA ALA A 554 25.49 -24.84 37.75
C ALA A 554 26.28 -23.83 38.61
N GLY A 555 25.61 -23.05 39.46
CA GLY A 555 26.24 -22.10 40.38
C GLY A 555 26.89 -20.87 39.72
N VAL A 556 26.64 -20.65 38.42
CA VAL A 556 27.22 -19.55 37.64
C VAL A 556 26.23 -18.42 37.38
N LYS A 557 26.75 -17.19 37.32
CA LYS A 557 25.97 -15.99 37.00
C LYS A 557 25.54 -16.04 35.53
N CYS A 558 24.23 -16.13 35.30
CA CYS A 558 23.62 -16.04 33.97
C CYS A 558 23.85 -14.62 33.40
N GLU A 559 24.66 -14.48 32.36
CA GLU A 559 24.86 -13.23 31.60
C GLU A 559 24.76 -13.51 30.10
N PHE A 560 24.00 -12.69 29.38
CA PHE A 560 23.93 -12.71 27.91
C PHE A 560 24.95 -11.75 27.30
N ARG A 561 25.50 -12.10 26.14
CA ARG A 561 26.35 -11.21 25.34
C ARG A 561 25.56 -10.54 24.22
N SER A 562 26.05 -9.40 23.77
CA SER A 562 25.42 -8.53 22.76
C SER A 562 25.45 -9.12 21.33
N ASP A 563 26.19 -10.20 21.12
CA ASP A 563 26.82 -10.46 19.83
C ASP A 563 26.02 -11.46 18.97
N ASP A 564 25.18 -12.30 19.59
CA ASP A 564 24.53 -13.48 18.98
C ASP A 564 23.30 -13.20 18.09
N TRP A 565 23.02 -11.95 17.72
CA TRP A 565 21.85 -11.60 16.88
C TRP A 565 22.09 -11.84 15.38
N LYS A 566 21.40 -12.83 14.79
CA LYS A 566 21.27 -12.98 13.32
C LYS A 566 20.66 -11.72 12.70
N ARG A 567 21.04 -11.39 11.45
CA ARG A 567 20.41 -10.29 10.69
C ARG A 567 18.93 -10.59 10.41
N VAL A 568 18.10 -9.56 10.43
CA VAL A 568 16.68 -9.61 10.04
C VAL A 568 16.60 -9.54 8.50
N PRO A 569 15.65 -10.24 7.84
CA PRO A 569 15.41 -10.08 6.41
C PRO A 569 15.13 -8.62 6.04
N VAL A 570 15.57 -8.22 4.85
CA VAL A 570 15.21 -6.93 4.25
C VAL A 570 13.69 -6.95 3.96
N SER A 571 12.98 -5.86 4.25
CA SER A 571 11.52 -5.87 4.15
C SER A 571 11.04 -5.80 2.69
N GLN A 572 9.88 -6.39 2.42
CA GLN A 572 9.29 -6.44 1.08
C GLN A 572 9.02 -5.02 0.53
N GLU A 573 8.69 -4.06 1.39
CA GLU A 573 8.49 -2.67 0.99
C GLU A 573 9.81 -1.95 0.62
N TYR A 574 10.96 -2.40 1.13
CA TYR A 574 12.27 -1.90 0.66
C TYR A 574 12.58 -2.44 -0.74
N VAL A 575 12.21 -3.69 -1.04
CA VAL A 575 12.35 -4.27 -2.40
C VAL A 575 11.47 -3.51 -3.38
N THR A 576 10.19 -3.27 -3.06
CA THR A 576 9.28 -2.47 -3.91
C THR A 576 9.71 -1.01 -4.04
N ALA A 577 10.34 -0.42 -3.03
CA ALA A 577 10.97 0.89 -3.14
C ALA A 577 12.22 0.91 -4.05
N LEU A 578 12.89 -0.24 -4.21
CA LEU A 578 14.02 -0.43 -5.12
C LEU A 578 13.55 -0.65 -6.56
N GLU A 579 12.54 -1.50 -6.76
CA GLU A 579 11.84 -1.72 -8.04
C GLU A 579 11.29 -0.39 -8.60
N GLY A 580 10.61 0.41 -7.76
CA GLY A 580 10.14 1.74 -8.13
C GLY A 580 11.26 2.74 -8.47
N ARG A 581 12.47 2.57 -7.92
CA ARG A 581 13.66 3.36 -8.33
C ARG A 581 14.24 2.87 -9.66
N VAL A 582 14.25 1.56 -9.92
CA VAL A 582 14.70 0.98 -11.19
C VAL A 582 13.79 1.42 -12.34
N ALA A 583 12.46 1.28 -12.20
CA ALA A 583 11.51 1.73 -13.21
C ALA A 583 11.61 3.25 -13.48
N SER A 584 11.87 4.06 -12.43
CA SER A 584 12.12 5.51 -12.58
C SER A 584 13.41 5.82 -13.33
N LEU A 585 14.46 4.99 -13.20
CA LEU A 585 15.73 5.10 -13.93
C LEU A 585 15.57 4.65 -15.39
N GLU A 586 14.86 3.57 -15.65
CA GLU A 586 14.60 3.05 -16.99
C GLU A 586 13.75 4.03 -17.82
N SER A 587 12.71 4.61 -17.22
CA SER A 587 11.91 5.69 -17.83
C SER A 587 12.76 6.91 -18.17
N PHE A 588 13.63 7.34 -17.24
CA PHE A 588 14.55 8.46 -17.46
C PHE A 588 15.58 8.19 -18.58
N LEU A 589 16.15 6.98 -18.63
CA LEU A 589 17.04 6.54 -19.70
C LEU A 589 16.32 6.44 -21.05
N SER A 590 15.03 6.05 -21.07
CA SER A 590 14.19 6.06 -22.26
C SER A 590 13.99 7.48 -22.78
N ASN A 591 13.67 8.44 -21.90
CA ASN A 591 13.52 9.85 -22.28
C ASN A 591 14.84 10.44 -22.82
N ILE A 592 15.99 10.14 -22.20
CA ILE A 592 17.31 10.50 -22.73
C ILE A 592 17.58 9.88 -24.12
N LYS A 593 17.06 8.68 -24.39
CA LYS A 593 17.21 7.99 -25.69
C LYS A 593 16.34 8.62 -26.78
N THR A 594 15.18 9.18 -26.44
CA THR A 594 14.26 9.84 -27.39
C THR A 594 14.52 11.33 -27.61
N SER A 595 15.14 12.04 -26.68
CA SER A 595 15.38 13.49 -26.78
C SER A 595 16.39 13.90 -27.87
N THR A 596 16.25 15.14 -28.35
CA THR A 596 17.22 15.76 -29.27
C THR A 596 18.56 16.08 -28.58
N GLY A 597 19.58 16.52 -29.32
CA GLY A 597 20.92 16.81 -28.78
C GLY A 597 20.89 17.84 -27.65
N ASP A 598 20.41 19.04 -27.93
CA ASP A 598 20.38 20.15 -26.99
C ASP A 598 19.51 19.83 -25.75
N GLN A 599 18.37 19.16 -25.96
CA GLN A 599 17.51 18.68 -24.87
C GLN A 599 18.17 17.60 -24.01
N ARG A 600 18.99 16.71 -24.60
CA ARG A 600 19.72 15.69 -23.84
C ARG A 600 20.78 16.33 -22.95
N ASP A 601 21.49 17.33 -23.46
CA ASP A 601 22.50 18.05 -22.68
C ASP A 601 21.85 18.91 -21.58
N GLU A 602 20.67 19.50 -21.83
CA GLU A 602 19.85 20.18 -20.81
C GLU A 602 19.38 19.20 -19.72
N ILE A 603 18.81 18.05 -20.10
CA ILE A 603 18.42 16.97 -19.17
C ILE A 603 19.61 16.50 -18.33
N ILE A 604 20.76 16.22 -18.95
CA ILE A 604 21.98 15.79 -18.25
C ILE A 604 22.49 16.90 -17.31
N SER A 605 22.41 18.17 -17.69
CA SER A 605 22.81 19.30 -16.83
C SER A 605 21.93 19.49 -15.59
N SER A 606 20.72 18.90 -15.59
CA SER A 606 19.80 18.91 -14.44
C SER A 606 20.05 17.77 -13.43
N ILE A 607 20.94 16.81 -13.75
CA ILE A 607 21.29 15.70 -12.86
C ILE A 607 22.37 16.15 -11.86
N ASP A 608 21.96 16.51 -10.65
CA ASP A 608 22.90 16.65 -9.54
C ASP A 608 23.24 15.27 -8.96
N VAL A 609 24.53 14.93 -8.90
CA VAL A 609 25.04 13.60 -8.49
C VAL A 609 25.67 13.69 -7.09
N ASP A 610 24.98 14.38 -6.18
CA ASP A 610 25.29 14.36 -4.74
C ASP A 610 24.26 13.50 -4.00
N ASP A 611 24.74 12.41 -3.40
CA ASP A 611 23.88 11.33 -2.89
C ASP A 611 23.16 11.76 -1.60
N HIS A 612 21.83 11.73 -1.61
CA HIS A 612 20.97 12.03 -0.46
C HIS A 612 20.33 10.77 0.15
N LEU A 613 20.99 9.61 -0.01
CA LEU A 613 20.96 8.62 1.06
C LEU A 613 21.58 9.22 2.35
N PRO A 614 21.00 8.97 3.54
CA PRO A 614 21.64 9.37 4.80
C PRO A 614 23.01 8.69 4.91
N THR A 615 24.07 9.49 4.99
CA THR A 615 25.45 9.00 4.87
C THR A 615 25.79 7.97 5.94
N ARG A 616 25.99 6.72 5.49
CA ARG A 616 26.80 5.68 6.15
C ARG A 616 26.55 5.53 7.65
N VAL A 617 25.47 4.83 8.01
CA VAL A 617 25.35 4.22 9.34
C VAL A 617 26.59 3.34 9.57
N ASP A 618 27.41 3.71 10.55
CA ASP A 618 28.68 3.04 10.80
C ASP A 618 28.40 1.62 11.35
N ASP A 619 29.16 0.61 10.89
CA ASP A 619 28.79 -0.82 10.93
C ASP A 619 29.05 -1.46 12.33
N ARG A 620 28.69 -0.72 13.38
CA ARG A 620 28.95 -1.01 14.81
C ARG A 620 27.77 -0.73 15.74
N THR A 621 26.64 -0.20 15.24
CA THR A 621 25.40 -0.04 16.02
C THR A 621 24.24 -0.78 15.37
N ARG A 622 23.95 -2.00 15.86
CA ARG A 622 22.74 -2.76 15.49
C ARG A 622 21.47 -1.97 15.85
N PRO A 623 20.41 -2.00 15.02
CA PRO A 623 19.05 -1.70 15.46
C PRO A 623 18.68 -2.62 16.64
N ALA A 624 18.09 -2.03 17.68
CA ALA A 624 18.18 -2.59 19.02
C ALA A 624 16.83 -3.16 19.50
N THR A 625 16.68 -4.49 19.48
CA THR A 625 15.43 -5.21 19.75
C THR A 625 14.84 -4.89 21.14
N LEU A 626 13.71 -4.20 21.19
CA LEU A 626 13.14 -3.62 22.42
C LEU A 626 12.85 -4.66 23.52
N SER A 627 13.12 -4.28 24.77
CA SER A 627 12.61 -4.95 25.97
C SER A 627 11.16 -4.54 26.24
N PHE A 628 10.23 -5.49 26.13
CA PHE A 628 8.78 -5.27 26.26
C PHE A 628 8.30 -5.14 27.72
N GLU A 629 8.77 -4.09 28.40
CA GLU A 629 8.28 -3.65 29.73
C GLU A 629 8.07 -2.12 29.84
N ASP A 630 8.80 -1.29 29.08
CA ASP A 630 8.65 0.19 29.11
C ASP A 630 7.65 0.77 28.07
N VAL A 631 6.77 -0.08 27.50
CA VAL A 631 6.00 0.23 26.27
C VAL A 631 4.50 0.47 26.54
N GLU A 632 4.05 0.50 27.81
CA GLU A 632 2.63 0.60 28.19
C GLU A 632 1.86 1.89 27.75
N THR A 633 2.53 2.93 27.22
CA THR A 633 1.93 4.28 27.05
C THR A 633 1.75 4.81 25.63
N PHE A 634 2.01 4.01 24.59
CA PHE A 634 2.12 4.48 23.18
C PHE A 634 0.82 4.93 22.45
N THR A 635 -0.29 5.13 23.15
CA THR A 635 -1.38 5.99 22.66
C THR A 635 -1.59 7.14 23.64
N PRO A 636 -1.28 8.41 23.24
CA PRO A 636 -1.53 9.55 24.09
C PRO A 636 -3.01 9.59 24.54
N PRO A 637 -3.31 9.86 25.81
CA PRO A 637 -4.69 10.02 26.24
C PRO A 637 -5.30 11.21 25.50
N GLY A 638 -6.43 10.98 24.81
CA GLY A 638 -7.19 12.08 24.22
C GLY A 638 -7.51 13.15 25.28
N HIS A 639 -7.36 14.40 24.89
CA HIS A 639 -7.46 15.59 25.74
C HIS A 639 -8.92 16.03 25.89
N TRP A 640 -9.28 16.48 27.09
CA TRP A 640 -10.54 17.20 27.32
C TRP A 640 -10.23 18.69 27.32
N ASP A 641 -10.58 19.37 26.23
CA ASP A 641 -10.55 20.84 26.17
C ASP A 641 -11.92 21.41 26.62
N ARG A 642 -12.01 22.73 26.76
CA ARG A 642 -13.28 23.43 26.90
C ARG A 642 -13.51 24.35 25.71
N THR A 643 -14.73 24.33 25.18
CA THR A 643 -15.20 25.44 24.34
C THR A 643 -15.23 26.71 25.19
N ALA A 644 -15.11 27.89 24.59
CA ALA A 644 -15.09 29.14 25.35
C ALA A 644 -16.44 29.49 26.01
N GLU A 645 -17.55 28.82 25.66
CA GLU A 645 -18.81 28.84 26.42
C GLU A 645 -18.78 27.93 27.68
N GLY A 646 -17.68 27.18 27.88
CA GLY A 646 -17.43 26.33 29.05
C GLY A 646 -17.80 24.85 28.89
N PHE A 647 -18.31 24.43 27.73
CA PHE A 647 -18.66 23.03 27.48
C PHE A 647 -17.42 22.16 27.28
N SER A 648 -17.45 20.90 27.73
CA SER A 648 -16.31 19.99 27.59
C SER A 648 -16.31 19.32 26.22
N ILE A 649 -15.21 19.45 25.48
CA ILE A 649 -15.00 18.81 24.17
C ILE A 649 -13.81 17.85 24.25
N PHE A 650 -13.88 16.73 23.52
CA PHE A 650 -12.89 15.66 23.58
C PHE A 650 -12.14 15.52 22.26
N HIS A 651 -10.83 15.76 22.28
CA HIS A 651 -9.93 15.63 21.13
C HIS A 651 -9.06 14.39 21.28
N ARG A 652 -8.97 13.56 20.24
CA ARG A 652 -8.11 12.36 20.24
C ARG A 652 -6.65 12.72 19.93
N ALA A 653 -5.75 11.78 20.20
CA ALA A 653 -4.34 11.90 19.84
C ALA A 653 -4.18 12.15 18.33
N GLY A 654 -3.22 13.01 17.96
CA GLY A 654 -3.01 13.45 16.57
C GLY A 654 -3.78 14.72 16.17
N SER A 655 -4.73 15.21 16.99
CA SER A 655 -5.43 16.46 16.71
C SER A 655 -4.52 17.70 16.80
N ALA A 656 -4.76 18.67 15.92
CA ALA A 656 -4.16 20.00 16.01
C ALA A 656 -4.51 20.72 17.34
N TYR A 657 -5.73 20.54 17.86
CA TYR A 657 -6.15 21.04 19.17
C TYR A 657 -5.50 20.26 20.33
N GLY A 658 -5.15 18.99 20.09
CA GLY A 658 -4.39 18.15 21.02
C GLY A 658 -2.94 18.59 21.26
N THR A 659 -2.41 19.51 20.43
CA THR A 659 -1.08 20.13 20.65
C THR A 659 -1.07 21.09 21.84
N GLY A 660 -2.22 21.68 22.18
CA GLY A 660 -2.34 22.81 23.08
C GLY A 660 -1.64 24.09 22.58
N LEU A 661 -1.49 24.23 21.26
CA LEU A 661 -1.17 25.51 20.59
C LEU A 661 -2.46 26.29 20.26
N ILE A 662 -3.55 25.60 19.91
CA ILE A 662 -4.87 26.20 19.65
C ILE A 662 -5.77 26.07 20.89
N GLN A 663 -6.59 27.08 21.16
CA GLN A 663 -7.76 27.02 22.05
C GLN A 663 -9.06 27.19 21.27
N SER A 664 -10.13 26.53 21.71
CA SER A 664 -11.46 26.64 21.09
C SER A 664 -12.03 28.07 21.20
N CYS A 665 -12.22 28.77 20.08
CA CYS A 665 -12.76 30.14 20.05
C CYS A 665 -14.24 30.19 20.50
N PRO A 666 -14.73 31.28 21.12
CA PRO A 666 -16.14 31.46 21.41
C PRO A 666 -16.95 31.66 20.13
N SER A 667 -18.08 30.97 20.04
CA SER A 667 -19.12 31.32 19.08
C SER A 667 -19.63 32.74 19.33
N SER A 668 -19.89 33.51 18.25
CA SER A 668 -20.36 34.89 18.37
C SER A 668 -21.73 34.92 19.08
N PRO A 669 -21.88 35.57 20.26
CA PRO A 669 -23.12 35.45 21.07
C PRO A 669 -24.36 36.15 20.49
N GLN A 670 -24.25 36.74 19.30
CA GLN A 670 -25.31 37.54 18.66
C GLN A 670 -25.86 36.79 17.44
N PRO A 671 -27.10 36.26 17.47
CA PRO A 671 -27.77 35.79 16.26
C PRO A 671 -28.04 37.00 15.37
N VAL A 672 -27.33 37.08 14.24
CA VAL A 672 -27.41 38.22 13.32
C VAL A 672 -28.81 38.27 12.71
N SER A 673 -29.57 39.33 13.01
CA SER A 673 -30.99 39.42 12.63
C SER A 673 -31.17 39.20 11.13
N ASN A 674 -32.08 38.30 10.74
CA ASN A 674 -32.37 37.97 9.34
C ASN A 674 -32.65 39.23 8.49
N THR A 675 -33.30 40.24 9.07
CA THR A 675 -33.55 41.53 8.40
C THR A 675 -32.29 42.31 8.06
N TRP A 676 -31.26 42.27 8.92
CA TRP A 676 -29.96 42.94 8.73
C TRP A 676 -29.08 42.20 7.72
N VAL A 677 -29.10 40.86 7.75
CA VAL A 677 -28.37 40.04 6.76
C VAL A 677 -28.94 40.27 5.35
N HIS A 678 -30.27 40.18 5.20
CA HIS A 678 -30.93 40.40 3.91
C HIS A 678 -30.80 41.84 3.40
N SER A 679 -30.86 42.86 4.26
CA SER A 679 -30.69 44.26 3.84
C SER A 679 -29.28 44.58 3.35
N ASN A 680 -28.26 43.99 3.96
CA ASN A 680 -26.88 44.33 3.65
C ASN A 680 -26.35 43.56 2.44
N ILE A 681 -26.77 42.31 2.25
CA ILE A 681 -26.35 41.49 1.10
C ILE A 681 -26.99 41.94 -0.21
N SER A 682 -28.26 42.36 -0.18
CA SER A 682 -28.91 42.99 -1.34
C SER A 682 -28.29 44.34 -1.75
N GLY A 683 -27.36 44.88 -0.96
CA GLY A 683 -26.55 46.05 -1.29
C GLY A 683 -25.14 45.75 -1.84
N ILE A 684 -24.73 44.47 -1.94
CA ILE A 684 -23.41 44.10 -2.47
C ILE A 684 -23.46 44.13 -4.01
N PRO A 685 -22.54 44.83 -4.70
CA PRO A 685 -22.48 44.83 -6.17
C PRO A 685 -22.14 43.43 -6.72
N GLY A 686 -22.79 43.02 -7.82
CA GLY A 686 -22.54 41.72 -8.46
C GLY A 686 -21.07 41.45 -8.78
N LEU A 687 -20.33 42.48 -9.21
CA LEU A 687 -18.88 42.39 -9.47
C LEU A 687 -18.06 41.93 -8.24
N VAL A 688 -18.52 42.22 -7.02
CA VAL A 688 -17.87 41.76 -5.78
C VAL A 688 -18.22 40.30 -5.48
N VAL A 689 -19.42 39.85 -5.86
CA VAL A 689 -19.83 38.44 -5.79
C VAL A 689 -18.99 37.62 -6.77
N ASP A 690 -18.82 38.12 -8.00
CA ASP A 690 -18.00 37.52 -9.06
C ASP A 690 -16.53 37.35 -8.65
N GLU A 691 -15.90 38.43 -8.16
CA GLU A 691 -14.53 38.41 -7.64
C GLU A 691 -14.36 37.36 -6.53
N CYS A 692 -15.34 37.24 -5.62
CA CYS A 692 -15.31 36.21 -4.59
C CYS A 692 -15.48 34.79 -5.14
N ILE A 693 -16.27 34.59 -6.20
CA ILE A 693 -16.41 33.28 -6.86
C ILE A 693 -15.10 32.86 -7.54
N ASP A 694 -14.45 33.77 -8.27
CA ASP A 694 -13.17 33.47 -8.93
C ASP A 694 -12.04 33.22 -7.92
N LEU A 695 -11.94 34.01 -6.84
CA LEU A 695 -10.99 33.76 -5.75
C LEU A 695 -11.22 32.41 -5.04
N PHE A 696 -12.47 31.96 -4.90
CA PHE A 696 -12.77 30.61 -4.40
C PHE A 696 -12.26 29.52 -5.37
N PHE A 697 -12.54 29.65 -6.67
CA PHE A 697 -12.14 28.65 -7.65
C PHE A 697 -10.62 28.62 -7.89
N GLN A 698 -9.93 29.75 -7.73
CA GLN A 698 -8.47 29.82 -7.79
C GLN A 698 -7.79 29.13 -6.60
N TRP A 699 -8.27 29.39 -5.36
CA TRP A 699 -7.52 29.06 -4.15
C TRP A 699 -8.10 27.90 -3.31
N GLN A 700 -9.40 27.61 -3.41
CA GLN A 700 -10.06 26.58 -2.61
C GLN A 700 -10.47 25.33 -3.43
N ARG A 701 -10.78 25.45 -4.73
CA ARG A 701 -11.02 24.30 -5.64
C ARG A 701 -9.92 23.22 -5.60
N PRO A 702 -8.61 23.55 -5.47
CA PRO A 702 -7.54 22.53 -5.46
C PRO A 702 -7.57 21.59 -4.25
N PHE A 703 -8.30 21.96 -3.19
CA PHE A 703 -8.66 21.08 -2.08
C PHE A 703 -10.12 20.58 -2.17
N CYS A 704 -11.04 21.43 -2.60
CA CYS A 704 -12.48 21.18 -2.57
C CYS A 704 -13.09 21.07 -3.98
N ARG A 705 -12.87 19.93 -4.66
CA ARG A 705 -13.48 19.60 -5.97
C ARG A 705 -14.94 19.16 -5.86
N ILE A 706 -15.70 19.75 -4.92
CA ILE A 706 -17.12 19.45 -4.68
C ILE A 706 -18.06 20.28 -5.56
N LEU A 707 -17.52 21.27 -6.27
CA LEU A 707 -18.22 22.15 -7.18
C LEU A 707 -17.53 22.17 -8.54
N ASP A 708 -18.34 22.22 -9.59
CA ASP A 708 -17.89 22.62 -10.91
C ASP A 708 -18.23 24.09 -11.17
N ARG A 709 -17.41 24.78 -11.97
CA ARG A 709 -17.49 26.24 -12.12
C ARG A 709 -18.69 26.65 -12.96
N ASP A 710 -18.89 25.97 -14.08
CA ASP A 710 -20.01 26.18 -15.01
C ASP A 710 -21.37 25.78 -14.43
N SER A 711 -21.37 25.00 -13.34
CA SER A 711 -22.60 24.69 -12.59
C SER A 711 -23.19 25.89 -11.83
N ILE A 712 -22.45 27.00 -11.68
CA ILE A 712 -22.94 28.22 -11.02
C ILE A 712 -23.51 29.19 -12.08
N PRO A 713 -24.84 29.47 -12.09
CA PRO A 713 -25.43 30.32 -13.12
C PRO A 713 -24.89 31.76 -13.13
N SER A 714 -24.88 32.37 -14.32
CA SER A 714 -24.15 33.60 -14.64
C SER A 714 -24.40 34.79 -13.69
N ARG A 715 -23.49 34.95 -12.72
CA ARG A 715 -22.81 36.17 -12.23
C ARG A 715 -23.61 37.41 -11.75
N THR A 716 -24.84 37.65 -12.22
CA THR A 716 -25.66 38.82 -11.80
C THR A 716 -27.12 38.47 -11.48
N GLY A 717 -27.43 37.20 -11.21
CA GLY A 717 -28.79 36.72 -10.91
C GLY A 717 -29.20 36.90 -9.44
N ASN A 718 -30.48 37.19 -9.18
CA ASN A 718 -31.06 37.10 -7.84
C ASN A 718 -31.26 35.61 -7.45
N PHE A 719 -30.25 35.00 -6.81
CA PHE A 719 -30.30 33.59 -6.40
C PHE A 719 -31.36 33.36 -5.29
N THR A 720 -32.25 32.38 -5.49
CA THR A 720 -33.32 32.01 -4.53
C THR A 720 -33.24 30.53 -4.14
N GLY A 721 -33.49 30.21 -2.87
CA GLY A 721 -33.49 28.83 -2.37
C GLY A 721 -32.08 28.28 -2.10
N PRO A 722 -31.88 26.95 -2.08
CA PRO A 722 -30.61 26.30 -1.71
C PRO A 722 -29.39 26.84 -2.46
N LEU A 723 -29.51 27.13 -3.77
CA LEU A 723 -28.45 27.71 -4.58
C LEU A 723 -27.96 29.07 -4.05
N SER A 724 -28.84 29.86 -3.46
CA SER A 724 -28.48 31.11 -2.78
C SER A 724 -27.55 30.83 -1.59
N GLY A 725 -27.87 29.82 -0.77
CA GLY A 725 -27.00 29.38 0.33
C GLY A 725 -25.61 28.96 -0.14
N LEU A 726 -25.55 28.19 -1.23
CA LEU A 726 -24.30 27.71 -1.81
C LEU A 726 -23.40 28.84 -2.33
N VAL A 727 -23.97 29.77 -3.12
CA VAL A 727 -23.22 30.93 -3.63
C VAL A 727 -22.71 31.79 -2.47
N HIS A 728 -23.50 32.00 -1.42
CA HIS A 728 -23.03 32.72 -0.23
C HIS A 728 -21.87 31.98 0.49
N ALA A 729 -21.88 30.65 0.57
CA ALA A 729 -20.77 29.90 1.18
C ALA A 729 -19.48 29.93 0.33
N VAL A 730 -19.62 29.86 -0.99
CA VAL A 730 -18.52 30.09 -1.95
C VAL A 730 -17.93 31.49 -1.76
N CYS A 731 -18.78 32.53 -1.78
CA CYS A 731 -18.33 33.92 -1.62
C CYS A 731 -17.70 34.19 -0.24
N ALA A 732 -18.17 33.54 0.82
CA ALA A 732 -17.56 33.65 2.15
C ALA A 732 -16.10 33.15 2.15
N LEU A 733 -15.84 31.99 1.55
CA LEU A 733 -14.49 31.42 1.45
C LEU A 733 -13.59 32.19 0.47
N GLY A 734 -14.13 32.65 -0.66
CA GLY A 734 -13.40 33.47 -1.62
C GLY A 734 -13.02 34.85 -1.10
N ALA A 735 -13.95 35.53 -0.40
CA ALA A 735 -13.69 36.82 0.24
C ALA A 735 -12.53 36.76 1.26
N LEU A 736 -12.35 35.63 1.97
CA LEU A 736 -11.19 35.44 2.87
C LEU A 736 -9.84 35.44 2.13
N MET A 737 -9.82 35.16 0.82
CA MET A 737 -8.62 35.13 -0.04
C MET A 737 -8.42 36.46 -0.81
N SER A 738 -9.33 37.44 -0.66
CA SER A 738 -9.19 38.73 -1.34
C SER A 738 -8.13 39.61 -0.66
N HIS A 739 -7.30 40.26 -1.47
CA HIS A 739 -6.38 41.29 -1.00
C HIS A 739 -7.07 42.64 -0.70
N ASP A 740 -8.29 42.86 -1.21
CA ASP A 740 -9.09 44.01 -0.80
C ASP A 740 -9.74 43.74 0.57
N GLN A 741 -9.27 44.48 1.57
CA GLN A 741 -9.76 44.41 2.93
C GLN A 741 -11.27 44.73 3.03
N ASN A 742 -11.85 45.51 2.10
CA ASN A 742 -13.28 45.79 2.05
C ASN A 742 -14.08 44.53 1.66
N ILE A 743 -13.67 43.84 0.58
CA ILE A 743 -14.27 42.59 0.12
C ILE A 743 -14.15 41.52 1.20
N LYS A 744 -12.96 41.39 1.79
CA LYS A 744 -12.67 40.46 2.87
C LYS A 744 -13.54 40.67 4.12
N HIS A 745 -13.88 41.92 4.45
CA HIS A 745 -14.81 42.21 5.54
C HIS A 745 -16.26 41.76 5.28
N LEU A 746 -16.62 41.36 4.06
CA LEU A 746 -17.92 40.75 3.73
C LEU A 746 -17.99 39.25 4.06
N ALA A 747 -16.86 38.56 4.26
CA ALA A 747 -16.85 37.11 4.53
C ALA A 747 -17.76 36.68 5.72
N PRO A 748 -17.79 37.41 6.87
CA PRO A 748 -18.70 37.10 7.99
C PRO A 748 -20.17 37.42 7.71
N LEU A 749 -20.46 38.26 6.71
CA LEU A 749 -21.82 38.57 6.26
C LEU A 749 -22.32 37.48 5.31
N PHE A 750 -21.49 37.08 4.34
CA PHE A 750 -21.80 35.99 3.41
C PHE A 750 -22.07 34.66 4.14
N ILE A 751 -21.23 34.26 5.11
CA ILE A 751 -21.48 33.01 5.85
C ILE A 751 -22.80 33.05 6.63
N ALA A 752 -23.18 34.21 7.18
CA ALA A 752 -24.43 34.37 7.91
C ALA A 752 -25.67 34.25 6.99
N ALA A 753 -25.54 34.54 5.69
CA ALA A 753 -26.59 34.21 4.73
C ALA A 753 -26.62 32.74 4.35
N ALA A 754 -25.46 32.11 4.12
CA ALA A 754 -25.40 30.67 3.86
C ALA A 754 -26.07 29.87 5.00
N GLU A 755 -25.81 30.25 6.25
CA GLU A 755 -26.42 29.64 7.43
C GLU A 755 -27.92 29.95 7.57
N ASN A 756 -28.36 31.15 7.16
CA ASN A 756 -29.79 31.50 7.14
C ASN A 756 -30.58 30.78 6.04
N GLU A 757 -29.97 30.47 4.90
CA GLU A 757 -30.60 29.61 3.87
C GLU A 757 -30.56 28.14 4.28
N ILE A 758 -29.46 27.64 4.88
CA ILE A 758 -29.38 26.32 5.51
C ILE A 758 -30.49 26.15 6.58
N ALA A 759 -30.71 27.15 7.44
CA ALA A 759 -31.74 27.08 8.48
C ALA A 759 -33.17 26.92 7.92
N LYS A 760 -33.43 27.42 6.71
CA LYS A 760 -34.70 27.21 5.99
C LYS A 760 -34.76 25.84 5.29
N SER A 761 -33.65 25.43 4.68
CA SER A 761 -33.49 24.21 3.88
C SER A 761 -33.06 22.97 4.69
N PHE A 762 -32.96 23.05 6.02
CA PHE A 762 -32.53 21.94 6.89
C PHE A 762 -33.35 20.65 6.74
N HIS A 763 -34.56 20.73 6.16
CA HIS A 763 -35.46 19.61 5.94
C HIS A 763 -35.47 19.08 4.49
N THR A 764 -34.73 19.72 3.57
CA THR A 764 -34.64 19.31 2.16
C THR A 764 -33.33 18.55 1.90
N LEU A 765 -33.44 17.33 1.38
CA LEU A 765 -32.30 16.53 0.94
C LEU A 765 -31.97 16.88 -0.52
N ASP A 766 -30.95 17.73 -0.72
CA ASP A 766 -30.37 18.00 -2.03
C ASP A 766 -28.84 18.15 -2.00
N VAL A 767 -28.23 18.06 -3.18
CA VAL A 767 -26.78 18.16 -3.38
C VAL A 767 -26.27 19.56 -3.01
N THR A 768 -27.03 20.60 -3.34
CA THR A 768 -26.68 22.01 -3.12
C THR A 768 -26.54 22.36 -1.63
N THR A 769 -27.48 21.92 -0.79
CA THR A 769 -27.43 22.08 0.66
C THR A 769 -26.30 21.24 1.26
N THR A 770 -26.07 20.03 0.71
CA THR A 770 -24.94 19.16 1.10
C THR A 770 -23.58 19.82 0.85
N GLN A 771 -23.39 20.42 -0.33
CA GLN A 771 -22.21 21.21 -0.68
C GLN A 771 -22.06 22.42 0.26
N THR A 772 -23.15 23.16 0.49
CA THR A 772 -23.16 24.35 1.37
C THR A 772 -22.72 24.00 2.79
N PHE A 773 -23.23 22.91 3.37
CA PHE A 773 -22.81 22.44 4.70
C PHE A 773 -21.30 22.14 4.76
N LEU A 774 -20.70 21.53 3.75
CA LEU A 774 -19.27 21.26 3.77
C LEU A 774 -18.43 22.55 3.68
N LEU A 775 -18.82 23.50 2.83
CA LEU A 775 -18.13 24.79 2.73
C LEU A 775 -18.22 25.59 4.04
N CYS A 776 -19.40 25.63 4.66
CA CYS A 776 -19.58 26.22 5.99
C CYS A 776 -18.75 25.49 7.07
N ALA A 777 -18.57 24.18 6.96
CA ALA A 777 -17.71 23.42 7.87
C ALA A 777 -16.25 23.85 7.75
N VAL A 778 -15.71 24.01 6.54
CA VAL A 778 -14.33 24.51 6.31
C VAL A 778 -14.17 25.93 6.85
N PHE A 779 -15.13 26.81 6.58
CA PHE A 779 -15.10 28.21 7.03
C PHE A 779 -15.06 28.33 8.57
N GLU A 780 -15.96 27.65 9.29
CA GLU A 780 -16.00 27.70 10.76
C GLU A 780 -14.82 26.94 11.41
N SER A 781 -14.28 25.92 10.75
CA SER A 781 -13.00 25.30 11.15
C SER A 781 -11.85 26.30 11.10
N GLY A 782 -11.76 27.09 10.04
CA GLY A 782 -10.76 28.14 9.85
C GLY A 782 -10.87 29.31 10.85
N ARG A 783 -12.05 29.49 11.45
CA ARG A 783 -12.28 30.44 12.57
C ARG A 783 -11.94 29.87 13.94
N GLY A 784 -11.68 28.57 14.05
CA GLY A 784 -11.42 27.86 15.29
C GLY A 784 -12.67 27.34 16.01
N ASN A 785 -13.83 27.35 15.35
CA ASN A 785 -15.12 26.93 15.91
C ASN A 785 -15.38 25.44 15.66
N VAL A 786 -14.67 24.58 16.41
CA VAL A 786 -14.68 23.12 16.25
C VAL A 786 -16.09 22.55 16.28
N SER A 787 -16.92 22.95 17.24
CA SER A 787 -18.27 22.40 17.43
C SER A 787 -19.15 22.58 16.20
N LYS A 788 -19.12 23.79 15.61
CA LYS A 788 -19.92 24.15 14.44
C LYS A 788 -19.36 23.49 13.16
N GLY A 789 -18.03 23.51 12.98
CA GLY A 789 -17.36 22.82 11.87
C GLY A 789 -17.61 21.31 11.85
N TRP A 790 -17.53 20.64 13.02
CA TRP A 790 -17.84 19.21 13.15
C TRP A 790 -19.32 18.90 12.94
N MET A 791 -20.23 19.73 13.44
CA MET A 791 -21.67 19.55 13.21
C MET A 791 -22.03 19.69 11.73
N TYR A 792 -21.52 20.71 11.03
CA TYR A 792 -21.83 20.93 9.61
C TYR A 792 -21.25 19.84 8.70
N SER A 793 -19.99 19.44 8.91
CA SER A 793 -19.40 18.31 8.16
C SER A 793 -20.14 17.00 8.42
N GLY A 794 -20.49 16.70 9.68
CA GLY A 794 -21.30 15.53 10.02
C GLY A 794 -22.73 15.55 9.47
N VAL A 795 -23.31 16.72 9.18
CA VAL A 795 -24.59 16.82 8.45
C VAL A 795 -24.39 16.59 6.96
N ALA A 796 -23.41 17.25 6.32
CA ALA A 796 -23.08 17.05 4.90
C ALA A 796 -22.87 15.56 4.56
N LEU A 797 -22.07 14.85 5.37
CA LEU A 797 -21.76 13.44 5.13
C LEU A 797 -23.00 12.54 5.22
N ARG A 798 -23.94 12.81 6.14
CA ARG A 798 -25.22 12.08 6.22
C ARG A 798 -26.20 12.44 5.11
N MET A 799 -26.19 13.68 4.61
CA MET A 799 -26.99 14.05 3.45
C MET A 799 -26.45 13.38 2.19
N ALA A 800 -25.12 13.31 2.01
CA ALA A 800 -24.48 12.57 0.93
C ALA A 800 -24.72 11.04 1.00
N GLU A 801 -24.80 10.48 2.21
CA GLU A 801 -25.22 9.10 2.44
C GLU A 801 -26.68 8.89 2.01
N ALA A 802 -27.61 9.73 2.49
CA ALA A 802 -29.03 9.65 2.15
C ALA A 802 -29.36 9.93 0.66
N LEU A 803 -28.52 10.71 -0.02
CA LEU A 803 -28.58 10.97 -1.46
C LEU A 803 -27.85 9.90 -2.31
N GLY A 804 -27.24 8.89 -1.68
CA GLY A 804 -26.52 7.82 -2.39
C GLY A 804 -25.33 8.33 -3.21
N ILE A 805 -24.69 9.43 -2.82
CA ILE A 805 -23.61 10.07 -3.61
C ILE A 805 -22.38 9.17 -3.75
N HIS A 806 -22.24 8.19 -2.85
CA HIS A 806 -21.18 7.19 -2.81
C HIS A 806 -21.44 5.92 -3.64
N GLU A 807 -22.58 5.82 -4.33
CA GLU A 807 -22.98 4.66 -5.14
C GLU A 807 -22.69 4.88 -6.64
N ASP A 808 -21.96 3.97 -7.27
CA ASP A 808 -21.64 4.02 -8.71
C ASP A 808 -22.84 3.69 -9.63
N ARG A 809 -24.03 3.45 -9.06
CA ARG A 809 -25.27 3.21 -9.81
C ARG A 809 -26.10 4.49 -9.92
N LEU A 810 -26.42 4.92 -11.14
CA LEU A 810 -27.38 6.01 -11.37
C LEU A 810 -28.78 5.59 -10.86
N PRO A 811 -29.54 6.52 -10.23
CA PRO A 811 -30.92 6.24 -9.87
C PRO A 811 -31.78 6.03 -11.14
N PRO A 812 -32.80 5.16 -11.10
CA PRO A 812 -33.68 4.95 -12.25
C PRO A 812 -34.40 6.26 -12.64
N PRO A 813 -34.68 6.48 -13.94
CA PRO A 813 -35.33 7.71 -14.39
C PRO A 813 -36.71 7.87 -13.74
N PRO A 814 -37.06 9.08 -13.27
CA PRO A 814 -38.35 9.33 -12.64
C PRO A 814 -39.51 9.10 -13.63
N PRO A 815 -40.68 8.63 -13.17
CA PRO A 815 -41.85 8.48 -14.03
C PRO A 815 -42.27 9.84 -14.61
N PRO A 816 -42.81 9.88 -15.84
CA PRO A 816 -43.18 11.13 -16.51
C PRO A 816 -44.21 11.92 -15.67
N PRO A 817 -44.00 13.22 -15.46
CA PRO A 817 -44.86 14.02 -14.59
C PRO A 817 -46.27 14.20 -15.20
N PRO A 818 -47.31 14.33 -14.36
CA PRO A 818 -48.64 14.68 -14.83
C PRO A 818 -48.65 16.10 -15.43
N PRO A 819 -49.45 16.37 -16.47
CA PRO A 819 -49.49 17.69 -17.08
C PRO A 819 -50.22 18.71 -16.20
N VAL A 820 -49.59 19.87 -15.94
CA VAL A 820 -50.13 21.26 -15.92
C VAL A 820 -49.29 22.19 -15.01
N SER A 821 -49.27 23.47 -15.38
CA SER A 821 -48.78 24.66 -14.64
C SER A 821 -47.28 24.82 -14.44
N GLU A 822 -46.71 25.71 -15.25
CA GLU A 822 -45.46 26.42 -15.01
C GLU A 822 -45.59 27.26 -13.72
N THR A 823 -45.02 26.80 -12.59
CA THR A 823 -44.48 27.62 -11.46
C THR A 823 -43.97 26.70 -10.35
N GLY A 824 -42.84 26.03 -10.58
CA GLY A 824 -42.11 25.26 -9.55
C GLY A 824 -40.66 25.75 -9.45
N PRO A 825 -40.08 25.90 -8.25
CA PRO A 825 -38.73 26.42 -8.10
C PRO A 825 -37.68 25.35 -8.45
N SER A 826 -37.20 25.34 -9.70
CA SER A 826 -36.06 24.53 -10.14
C SER A 826 -34.75 25.13 -9.61
N GLY A 827 -34.57 25.08 -8.29
CA GLY A 827 -33.44 25.68 -7.56
C GLY A 827 -32.28 24.73 -7.23
N THR A 828 -32.26 23.55 -7.85
CA THR A 828 -31.22 22.52 -7.70
C THR A 828 -30.40 22.41 -8.98
N LEU A 829 -29.09 22.21 -8.84
CA LEU A 829 -28.19 22.04 -9.97
C LEU A 829 -28.35 20.65 -10.60
N PRO A 830 -28.25 20.50 -11.94
CA PRO A 830 -28.10 19.20 -12.57
C PRO A 830 -26.77 18.57 -12.15
N VAL A 831 -26.78 17.27 -11.85
CA VAL A 831 -25.59 16.53 -11.41
C VAL A 831 -25.46 15.31 -12.30
N ASP A 832 -24.36 15.24 -13.04
CA ASP A 832 -24.00 14.10 -13.88
C ASP A 832 -23.24 13.02 -13.05
N PHE A 833 -22.83 11.95 -13.73
CA PHE A 833 -22.14 10.84 -13.07
C PHE A 833 -20.76 11.25 -12.52
N GLU A 834 -19.96 11.99 -13.30
CA GLU A 834 -18.60 12.35 -12.89
C GLU A 834 -18.62 13.47 -11.83
N SER A 835 -19.58 14.40 -11.85
CA SER A 835 -19.77 15.36 -10.73
C SER A 835 -20.11 14.65 -9.43
N ARG A 836 -20.99 13.64 -9.45
CA ARG A 836 -21.32 12.81 -8.28
C ARG A 836 -20.08 12.08 -7.76
N ARG A 837 -19.25 11.53 -8.65
CA ARG A 837 -18.00 10.84 -8.33
C ARG A 837 -16.93 11.79 -7.76
N ARG A 838 -16.70 12.94 -8.38
CA ARG A 838 -15.83 14.04 -7.89
C ARG A 838 -16.27 14.53 -6.50
N MET A 839 -17.58 14.66 -6.29
CA MET A 839 -18.17 15.01 -4.99
C MET A 839 -17.97 13.91 -3.94
N SER A 840 -18.19 12.63 -4.27
CA SER A 840 -17.96 11.48 -3.39
C SER A 840 -16.51 11.42 -2.88
N LEU A 841 -15.54 11.52 -3.79
CA LEU A 841 -14.11 11.54 -3.44
C LEU A 841 -13.76 12.76 -2.57
N THR A 842 -14.26 13.96 -2.92
CA THR A 842 -14.00 15.19 -2.15
C THR A 842 -14.59 15.12 -0.74
N LEU A 843 -15.79 14.54 -0.57
CA LEU A 843 -16.40 14.31 0.74
C LEU A 843 -15.58 13.33 1.56
N ALA A 844 -15.13 12.21 0.97
CA ALA A 844 -14.28 11.23 1.65
C ALA A 844 -12.93 11.83 2.10
N ILE A 845 -12.27 12.64 1.25
CA ILE A 845 -11.03 13.35 1.59
C ILE A 845 -11.28 14.34 2.73
N SER A 846 -12.35 15.13 2.65
CA SER A 846 -12.69 16.15 3.64
C SER A 846 -13.06 15.55 5.01
N ASP A 847 -13.82 14.46 5.04
CA ASP A 847 -14.14 13.68 6.24
C ASP A 847 -12.88 13.30 7.01
N LYS A 848 -11.88 12.70 6.33
CA LYS A 848 -10.64 12.27 6.98
C LYS A 848 -9.74 13.44 7.37
N MET A 849 -9.65 14.49 6.55
CA MET A 849 -8.86 15.69 6.89
C MET A 849 -9.44 16.43 8.12
N LEU A 850 -10.74 16.73 8.14
CA LEU A 850 -11.39 17.42 9.25
C LEU A 850 -11.39 16.54 10.51
N SER A 851 -11.60 15.23 10.37
CA SER A 851 -11.46 14.27 11.48
C SER A 851 -10.04 14.23 12.06
N LEU A 852 -9.00 14.44 11.25
CA LEU A 852 -7.61 14.54 11.71
C LEU A 852 -7.37 15.86 12.46
N LEU A 853 -7.81 16.98 11.88
CA LEU A 853 -7.75 18.32 12.49
C LEU A 853 -8.39 18.32 13.89
N PHE A 854 -9.65 17.87 13.98
CA PHE A 854 -10.43 17.85 15.22
C PHE A 854 -10.07 16.70 16.17
N GLY A 855 -9.41 15.64 15.70
CA GLY A 855 -9.24 14.40 16.46
C GLY A 855 -10.57 13.69 16.74
N GLN A 856 -11.47 13.64 15.75
CA GLN A 856 -12.71 12.87 15.80
C GLN A 856 -12.61 11.64 14.89
N THR A 857 -13.50 10.66 15.09
CA THR A 857 -13.58 9.49 14.20
C THR A 857 -14.23 9.90 12.87
N PRO A 858 -13.68 9.50 11.71
CA PRO A 858 -14.32 9.73 10.41
C PRO A 858 -15.68 9.03 10.33
N MET A 859 -16.59 9.59 9.54
CA MET A 859 -17.97 9.07 9.41
C MET A 859 -18.16 8.18 8.18
N MET A 860 -17.56 8.52 7.04
CA MET A 860 -17.54 7.60 5.92
C MET A 860 -16.50 6.52 6.21
N ASN A 861 -16.78 5.27 5.85
CA ASN A 861 -15.73 4.26 5.73
C ASN A 861 -14.74 4.64 4.60
N ASN A 862 -13.85 3.75 4.19
CA ASN A 862 -13.08 4.01 2.96
C ASN A 862 -14.06 4.28 1.82
N PRO A 863 -13.75 5.21 0.88
CA PRO A 863 -14.46 5.24 -0.38
C PRO A 863 -14.41 3.83 -0.99
N VAL A 864 -15.45 3.46 -1.71
CA VAL A 864 -15.56 2.15 -2.37
C VAL A 864 -14.27 1.86 -3.15
N GLU A 865 -13.92 0.58 -3.28
CA GLU A 865 -12.98 0.11 -4.28
C GLU A 865 -13.59 0.33 -5.67
N CYS A 866 -13.67 1.60 -6.08
CA CYS A 866 -13.83 1.95 -7.48
C CYS A 866 -12.59 1.37 -8.17
N ASP A 867 -12.78 0.45 -9.10
CA ASP A 867 -11.70 -0.05 -9.95
C ASP A 867 -11.07 1.15 -10.66
N LEU A 868 -9.88 1.54 -10.22
CA LEU A 868 -9.07 2.58 -10.86
C LEU A 868 -8.16 1.97 -11.92
N ASP A 869 -8.74 1.07 -12.73
CA ASP A 869 -8.16 0.65 -13.98
C ASP A 869 -8.07 1.86 -14.92
N ALA A 870 -6.89 2.09 -15.49
CA ALA A 870 -6.55 3.33 -16.19
C ALA A 870 -7.12 3.43 -17.61
N LYS A 871 -8.35 2.93 -17.84
CA LYS A 871 -8.96 2.75 -19.18
C LYS A 871 -10.45 3.13 -19.30
N SER A 872 -10.88 4.19 -18.63
CA SER A 872 -12.14 4.87 -19.01
C SER A 872 -12.13 6.38 -18.72
N ILE A 873 -11.27 7.11 -19.43
CA ILE A 873 -11.45 8.55 -19.66
C ILE A 873 -11.40 8.77 -21.17
N GLU A 874 -12.48 8.40 -21.86
CA GLU A 874 -12.82 9.11 -23.10
C GLU A 874 -13.55 10.40 -22.73
N PRO A 875 -13.24 11.55 -23.35
CA PRO A 875 -14.03 12.76 -23.19
C PRO A 875 -15.41 12.51 -23.81
N VAL A 876 -16.46 12.50 -22.98
CA VAL A 876 -17.84 12.39 -23.46
C VAL A 876 -18.13 13.61 -24.30
N PHE A 877 -18.28 13.40 -25.62
CA PHE A 877 -18.49 14.48 -26.59
C PHE A 877 -19.68 15.37 -26.21
N ALA A 878 -19.51 16.67 -26.48
CA ALA A 878 -20.53 17.68 -26.23
C ALA A 878 -21.89 17.31 -26.84
N ALA A 879 -22.97 17.74 -26.16
CA ALA A 879 -24.33 17.59 -26.65
C ALA A 879 -24.48 18.18 -28.07
N PRO A 880 -25.30 17.57 -28.95
CA PRO A 880 -25.36 17.94 -30.35
C PRO A 880 -25.81 19.40 -30.55
N ALA A 881 -25.14 20.09 -31.48
CA ALA A 881 -25.41 21.49 -31.78
C ALA A 881 -26.88 21.73 -32.17
N ALA A 882 -27.52 22.69 -31.50
CA ALA A 882 -28.76 23.28 -31.98
C ALA A 882 -28.44 24.20 -33.19
N PRO A 883 -29.30 24.28 -34.22
CA PRO A 883 -29.01 25.00 -35.45
C PRO A 883 -29.06 26.53 -35.30
N ASP A 884 -28.43 27.22 -36.25
CA ASP A 884 -28.23 28.67 -36.29
C ASP A 884 -29.51 29.52 -36.14
N ASP A 885 -29.39 30.69 -35.51
CA ASP A 885 -29.89 31.93 -36.12
C ASP A 885 -29.04 33.16 -35.69
N ALA A 886 -29.17 34.25 -36.44
CA ALA A 886 -28.29 35.42 -36.49
C ALA A 886 -28.30 36.29 -35.20
N THR A 887 -27.31 37.14 -34.91
CA THR A 887 -26.61 38.09 -35.80
C THR A 887 -25.23 38.52 -35.26
N ALA A 888 -24.29 38.85 -36.15
CA ALA A 888 -23.00 39.45 -35.80
C ALA A 888 -22.98 40.98 -35.98
N ALA A 889 -22.28 41.72 -35.11
CA ALA A 889 -22.04 43.16 -35.29
C ALA A 889 -20.84 43.75 -34.51
N TYR A 890 -19.73 44.02 -35.21
CA TYR A 890 -18.79 45.17 -34.99
C TYR A 890 -17.96 45.26 -33.66
N ARG A 891 -16.75 45.85 -33.60
CA ARG A 891 -15.82 46.45 -34.61
C ARG A 891 -14.36 46.39 -34.09
N SER A 892 -13.37 46.54 -34.98
CA SER A 892 -11.93 46.37 -34.75
C SER A 892 -11.10 47.64 -34.45
N SER A 893 -10.16 47.54 -33.48
CA SER A 893 -8.78 48.13 -33.46
C SER A 893 -8.60 49.69 -33.50
N PRO A 894 -7.39 50.27 -33.26
CA PRO A 894 -6.07 49.69 -32.92
C PRO A 894 -5.29 50.30 -31.70
N GLN A 895 -4.31 49.52 -31.22
CA GLN A 895 -3.02 49.85 -30.55
C GLN A 895 -2.72 51.22 -29.87
N THR A 896 -2.21 51.15 -28.63
CA THR A 896 -1.02 51.90 -28.13
C THR A 896 -0.23 51.06 -27.10
N THR A 897 1.00 51.46 -26.76
CA THR A 897 2.04 50.66 -26.07
C THR A 897 1.89 50.47 -24.54
N PRO A 898 2.59 49.48 -23.91
CA PRO A 898 2.17 48.87 -22.63
C PRO A 898 2.98 49.28 -21.38
N PRO A 899 2.43 49.02 -20.18
CA PRO A 899 3.18 48.79 -18.95
C PRO A 899 3.08 47.33 -18.45
N GLN A 900 4.25 46.75 -18.13
CA GLN A 900 4.56 45.65 -17.19
C GLN A 900 3.53 44.52 -16.91
N MET A 901 3.99 43.27 -17.09
CA MET A 901 3.23 42.04 -16.84
C MET A 901 2.83 41.86 -15.37
N MET A 902 1.53 41.92 -15.09
CA MET A 902 0.92 41.00 -14.14
C MET A 902 0.85 39.60 -14.79
N PRO A 903 0.95 38.49 -14.05
CA PRO A 903 0.58 37.18 -14.57
C PRO A 903 -0.89 37.21 -14.98
N SER A 904 -1.17 37.03 -16.27
CA SER A 904 -2.54 36.89 -16.77
C SER A 904 -3.17 35.63 -16.18
N CYS A 905 -4.45 35.70 -15.81
CA CYS A 905 -5.23 34.51 -15.47
C CYS A 905 -5.11 33.47 -16.60
N PRO A 906 -5.06 32.16 -16.29
CA PRO A 906 -5.37 31.14 -17.28
C PRO A 906 -6.76 31.45 -17.84
N SER A 907 -6.86 31.62 -19.15
CA SER A 907 -8.13 31.90 -19.84
C SER A 907 -9.04 30.69 -19.79
N ASP A 908 -10.35 30.94 -19.75
CA ASP A 908 -11.39 29.92 -19.67
C ASP A 908 -11.48 29.11 -20.99
N ASP A 909 -10.91 27.90 -21.00
CA ASP A 909 -11.18 26.80 -21.94
C ASP A 909 -11.05 25.49 -21.15
N ASP A 910 -12.13 24.73 -20.98
CA ASP A 910 -12.16 23.49 -20.17
C ASP A 910 -11.60 22.29 -20.95
N ASP A 911 -10.27 22.21 -21.02
CA ASP A 911 -9.53 21.11 -21.63
C ASP A 911 -8.95 20.17 -20.55
N ASP A 912 -9.76 19.20 -20.07
CA ASP A 912 -9.32 18.10 -19.16
C ASP A 912 -8.46 17.05 -19.92
N SER A 913 -7.84 17.44 -21.05
CA SER A 913 -7.10 16.62 -22.02
C SER A 913 -5.84 15.94 -21.47
N GLY A 914 -5.37 16.38 -20.31
CA GLY A 914 -4.20 15.82 -19.63
C GLY A 914 -4.48 14.85 -18.48
N GLY A 915 -5.73 14.74 -17.99
CA GLY A 915 -6.12 13.85 -16.87
C GLY A 915 -5.46 14.11 -15.50
N PHE A 916 -4.42 14.95 -15.43
CA PHE A 916 -3.59 15.28 -14.26
C PHE A 916 -4.41 15.54 -12.99
N TYR A 917 -5.47 16.33 -13.11
CA TYR A 917 -6.29 16.73 -11.97
C TYR A 917 -7.24 15.63 -11.47
N SER A 918 -7.69 14.76 -12.37
CA SER A 918 -8.47 13.57 -12.02
C SER A 918 -7.58 12.53 -11.32
N LEU A 919 -6.34 12.36 -11.80
CA LEU A 919 -5.32 11.52 -11.14
C LEU A 919 -4.90 12.07 -9.77
N LEU A 920 -4.74 13.40 -9.63
CA LEU A 920 -4.46 14.05 -8.34
C LEU A 920 -5.55 13.77 -7.32
N LEU A 921 -6.83 13.88 -7.70
CA LEU A 921 -7.97 13.60 -6.82
C LEU A 921 -8.01 12.11 -6.39
N GLN A 922 -7.70 11.19 -7.31
CA GLN A 922 -7.55 9.77 -6.99
C GLN A 922 -6.41 9.51 -5.99
N LYS A 923 -5.22 10.11 -6.20
CA LYS A 923 -4.09 9.99 -5.27
C LYS A 923 -4.37 10.62 -3.90
N GLN A 924 -5.13 11.72 -3.83
CA GLN A 924 -5.64 12.28 -2.58
C GLN A 924 -6.61 11.31 -1.87
N ALA A 925 -7.50 10.64 -2.59
CA ALA A 925 -8.41 9.64 -2.02
C ALA A 925 -7.67 8.40 -1.49
N GLN A 926 -6.65 7.92 -2.20
CA GLN A 926 -5.75 6.86 -1.73
C GLN A 926 -5.02 7.24 -0.43
N LEU A 927 -4.55 8.49 -0.31
CA LEU A 927 -3.99 9.00 0.94
C LEU A 927 -5.04 9.07 2.05
N ALA A 928 -6.27 9.52 1.75
CA ALA A 928 -7.36 9.60 2.71
C ALA A 928 -7.75 8.24 3.30
N ALA A 929 -7.68 7.15 2.54
CA ALA A 929 -7.87 5.80 3.06
C ALA A 929 -6.80 5.42 4.13
N ILE A 930 -5.53 5.76 3.89
CA ILE A 930 -4.44 5.56 4.87
C ILE A 930 -4.67 6.40 6.14
N ILE A 931 -5.21 7.62 5.99
CA ILE A 931 -5.62 8.47 7.14
C ILE A 931 -6.75 7.80 7.93
N GLY A 932 -7.75 7.24 7.25
CA GLY A 932 -8.84 6.49 7.88
C GLY A 932 -8.35 5.30 8.70
N ASP A 933 -7.38 4.54 8.19
CA ASP A 933 -6.76 3.41 8.91
C ASP A 933 -5.93 3.86 10.12
N LEU A 934 -5.14 4.94 9.99
CA LEU A 934 -4.42 5.56 11.11
C LEU A 934 -5.38 6.01 12.21
N GLN A 935 -6.46 6.69 11.83
CA GLN A 935 -7.51 7.15 12.73
C GLN A 935 -8.17 5.96 13.43
N ASN A 936 -8.65 4.96 12.69
CA ASN A 936 -9.29 3.76 13.24
C ASN A 936 -8.37 3.02 14.23
N HIS A 937 -7.10 2.81 13.90
CA HIS A 937 -6.14 2.17 14.80
C HIS A 937 -5.93 3.00 16.09
N THR A 938 -5.75 4.31 15.96
CA THR A 938 -5.50 5.23 17.08
C THR A 938 -6.73 5.38 17.99
N TYR A 939 -7.94 5.29 17.42
CA TYR A 939 -9.20 5.65 18.10
C TYR A 939 -9.96 4.44 18.68
N LEU A 940 -9.80 3.24 18.11
CA LEU A 940 -10.50 2.03 18.56
C LEU A 940 -9.73 1.25 19.63
N SER A 941 -8.39 1.30 19.62
CA SER A 941 -7.52 0.52 20.53
C SER A 941 -7.80 0.76 22.02
N ARG A 942 -8.33 1.94 22.38
CA ARG A 942 -8.70 2.32 23.76
C ARG A 942 -9.89 1.54 24.35
N ARG A 943 -10.60 0.71 23.58
CA ARG A 943 -11.73 -0.12 24.08
C ARG A 943 -11.33 -1.47 24.68
N ARG A 944 -10.07 -1.91 24.55
CA ARG A 944 -9.56 -3.14 25.18
C ARG A 944 -8.72 -2.79 26.41
N LYS A 945 -8.80 -3.59 27.47
CA LYS A 945 -7.86 -3.46 28.61
C LYS A 945 -6.44 -3.78 28.09
N PRO A 946 -5.41 -3.02 28.50
CA PRO A 946 -4.04 -3.28 28.07
C PRO A 946 -3.60 -4.68 28.52
N SER A 947 -2.74 -5.27 27.70
CA SER A 947 -2.06 -6.53 27.95
C SER A 947 -0.79 -6.56 27.10
N ARG A 948 0.24 -7.33 27.49
CA ARG A 948 1.51 -7.41 26.74
C ARG A 948 1.38 -7.64 25.22
N TRP A 949 0.26 -8.21 24.76
CA TRP A 949 -0.02 -8.41 23.34
C TRP A 949 -0.44 -7.13 22.59
N SER A 950 -1.02 -6.12 23.24
CA SER A 950 -1.40 -4.87 22.56
C SER A 950 -0.20 -3.99 22.19
N GLU A 951 0.91 -4.06 22.94
CA GLU A 951 2.09 -3.23 22.69
C GLU A 951 2.87 -3.67 21.44
N ALA A 952 3.12 -4.97 21.30
CA ALA A 952 3.73 -5.54 20.10
C ALA A 952 2.87 -5.33 18.85
N VAL A 953 1.54 -5.40 18.99
CA VAL A 953 0.59 -5.08 17.90
C VAL A 953 0.67 -3.59 17.54
N ASN A 954 0.64 -2.68 18.53
CA ASN A 954 0.75 -1.24 18.28
C ASN A 954 2.04 -0.88 17.51
N GLY A 955 3.19 -1.44 17.90
CA GLY A 955 4.46 -1.25 17.19
C GLY A 955 4.45 -1.81 15.76
N THR A 956 3.86 -3.00 15.57
CA THR A 956 3.71 -3.63 14.24
C THR A 956 2.82 -2.80 13.32
N VAL A 957 1.70 -2.27 13.83
CA VAL A 957 0.78 -1.43 13.04
C VAL A 957 1.37 -0.03 12.79
N HIS A 958 2.11 0.55 13.74
CA HIS A 958 2.87 1.78 13.52
C HIS A 958 3.86 1.63 12.35
N ASN A 959 4.63 0.54 12.32
CA ASN A 959 5.54 0.24 11.22
C ASN A 959 4.78 0.03 9.90
N LYS A 960 3.67 -0.74 9.89
CA LYS A 960 2.83 -0.95 8.70
C LYS A 960 2.23 0.35 8.14
N LEU A 961 1.87 1.30 9.01
CA LEU A 961 1.35 2.61 8.58
C LEU A 961 2.46 3.52 8.02
N ASN A 962 3.65 3.53 8.63
CA ASN A 962 4.82 4.24 8.07
C ASN A 962 5.22 3.66 6.71
N ALA A 963 5.21 2.33 6.56
CA ALA A 963 5.51 1.64 5.29
C ALA A 963 4.47 1.95 4.20
N ARG A 964 3.17 1.94 4.51
CA ARG A 964 2.10 2.32 3.56
C ARG A 964 2.16 3.78 3.14
N LEU A 965 2.53 4.68 4.03
CA LEU A 965 2.76 6.10 3.69
C LEU A 965 3.91 6.23 2.68
N LEU A 966 5.06 5.59 2.94
CA LEU A 966 6.20 5.60 2.03
C LEU A 966 5.88 4.95 0.68
N GLY A 967 5.17 3.82 0.68
CA GLY A 967 4.71 3.13 -0.53
C GLY A 967 3.76 4.00 -1.38
N TRP A 968 2.81 4.70 -0.74
CA TRP A 968 1.94 5.65 -1.43
C TRP A 968 2.74 6.79 -2.09
N TYR A 969 3.71 7.39 -1.39
CA TYR A 969 4.55 8.46 -1.94
C TYR A 969 5.42 7.97 -3.11
N ASN A 970 5.98 6.76 -3.01
CA ASN A 970 6.73 6.13 -4.10
C ASN A 970 5.82 5.80 -5.32
N SER A 971 4.52 5.54 -5.10
CA SER A 971 3.53 5.29 -6.16
C SER A 971 3.06 6.55 -6.91
N LEU A 972 3.56 7.74 -6.55
CA LEU A 972 3.26 8.97 -7.26
C LEU A 972 4.13 9.07 -8.53
N PRO A 973 3.52 9.32 -9.71
CA PRO A 973 4.27 9.71 -10.91
C PRO A 973 5.15 10.94 -10.69
N SER A 974 6.13 11.14 -11.57
CA SER A 974 7.10 12.25 -11.51
C SER A 974 6.43 13.61 -11.38
N GLU A 975 5.32 13.80 -12.09
CA GLU A 975 4.54 15.03 -12.23
C GLU A 975 3.74 15.34 -10.95
N LEU A 976 3.53 14.34 -10.10
CA LEU A 976 2.84 14.44 -8.81
C LEU A 976 3.78 14.27 -7.61
N ARG A 977 5.10 14.19 -7.83
CA ARG A 977 6.09 14.00 -6.77
C ARG A 977 6.75 15.32 -6.37
N TRP A 978 6.54 15.77 -5.14
CA TRP A 978 7.25 16.94 -4.62
C TRP A 978 8.76 16.69 -4.56
N SER A 979 9.53 17.64 -5.11
CA SER A 979 10.99 17.66 -5.06
C SER A 979 11.49 18.96 -4.40
N ARG A 980 12.57 18.83 -3.63
CA ARG A 980 13.34 19.96 -3.07
C ARG A 980 14.14 20.71 -4.14
N TRP A 981 14.37 20.10 -5.29
CA TRP A 981 15.36 20.52 -6.29
C TRP A 981 14.77 20.97 -7.63
N THR A 982 13.49 20.70 -7.89
CA THR A 982 12.72 21.32 -8.99
C THR A 982 12.85 22.83 -8.97
N SER A 983 13.00 23.44 -10.15
CA SER A 983 13.36 24.85 -10.27
C SER A 983 12.31 25.78 -9.66
N ASN A 984 12.75 26.87 -9.00
CA ASN A 984 11.85 27.93 -8.53
C ASN A 984 11.11 28.65 -9.67
N ILE A 985 11.50 28.40 -10.93
CA ILE A 985 10.85 28.89 -12.16
C ILE A 985 9.52 28.17 -12.42
N GLU A 986 9.43 26.88 -12.08
CA GLU A 986 8.20 26.09 -12.23
C GLU A 986 7.17 26.49 -11.17
N THR A 987 5.94 26.80 -11.60
CA THR A 987 4.82 27.14 -10.72
C THR A 987 4.30 25.92 -9.96
N LEU A 988 4.35 25.96 -8.63
CA LEU A 988 3.80 24.93 -7.75
C LEU A 988 2.27 24.93 -7.79
N ASP A 989 1.66 23.84 -8.25
CA ASP A 989 0.19 23.68 -8.17
C ASP A 989 -0.30 23.66 -6.70
N PRO A 990 -1.33 24.43 -6.32
CA PRO A 990 -1.83 24.46 -4.94
C PRO A 990 -2.41 23.12 -4.44
N GLY A 991 -3.01 22.32 -5.33
CA GLY A 991 -3.55 21.00 -4.99
C GLY A 991 -2.46 19.97 -4.75
N LEU A 992 -1.40 20.00 -5.57
CA LEU A 992 -0.17 19.23 -5.35
C LEU A 992 0.47 19.61 -4.00
N ALA A 993 0.64 20.91 -3.73
CA ALA A 993 1.17 21.41 -2.46
C ALA A 993 0.33 20.96 -1.26
N THR A 994 -1.01 21.09 -1.35
CA THR A 994 -1.98 20.57 -0.36
C THR A 994 -1.79 19.08 -0.09
N THR A 995 -1.60 18.28 -1.14
CA THR A 995 -1.49 16.82 -1.05
C THR A 995 -0.22 16.41 -0.30
N HIS A 996 0.93 17.05 -0.59
CA HIS A 996 2.18 16.77 0.11
C HIS A 996 2.20 17.33 1.54
N VAL A 997 1.60 18.50 1.81
CA VAL A 997 1.43 18.99 3.19
C VAL A 997 0.54 18.03 4.01
N LEU A 998 -0.55 17.52 3.43
CA LEU A 998 -1.39 16.52 4.09
C LEU A 998 -0.62 15.23 4.39
N TYR A 999 0.17 14.72 3.44
CA TYR A 999 1.03 13.55 3.62
C TYR A 999 2.00 13.71 4.81
N HIS A 1000 2.69 14.85 4.91
CA HIS A 1000 3.61 15.10 6.01
C HIS A 1000 2.91 15.36 7.36
N ILE A 1001 1.72 15.98 7.40
CA ILE A 1001 0.89 16.04 8.62
C ILE A 1001 0.65 14.63 9.18
N VAL A 1002 0.37 13.66 8.31
CA VAL A 1002 0.07 12.27 8.70
C VAL A 1002 1.32 11.55 9.19
N ARG A 1003 2.48 11.75 8.56
CA ARG A 1003 3.79 11.28 9.07
C ARG A 1003 4.11 11.86 10.45
N LEU A 1004 3.88 13.17 10.65
CA LEU A 1004 4.08 13.82 11.95
C LEU A 1004 3.12 13.24 13.01
N ALA A 1005 1.82 13.13 12.73
CA ALA A 1005 0.82 12.60 13.65
C ALA A 1005 1.13 11.15 14.11
N LEU A 1006 1.68 10.32 13.22
CA LEU A 1006 2.07 8.94 13.49
C LEU A 1006 3.36 8.81 14.33
N ASN A 1007 4.35 9.68 14.11
CA ASN A 1007 5.69 9.54 14.69
C ASN A 1007 5.96 10.45 15.90
N ARG A 1008 5.37 11.64 15.96
CA ARG A 1008 5.50 12.61 17.08
C ARG A 1008 5.17 12.02 18.46
N PRO A 1009 4.21 11.08 18.64
CA PRO A 1009 3.99 10.43 19.93
C PRO A 1009 5.24 9.70 20.49
N LEU A 1010 6.11 9.18 19.61
CA LEU A 1010 7.31 8.43 20.02
C LEU A 1010 8.41 9.34 20.59
N LEU A 1011 8.33 10.65 20.37
CA LEU A 1011 9.29 11.64 20.87
C LEU A 1011 9.12 11.96 22.36
N ALA A 1012 7.96 11.61 22.94
CA ALA A 1012 7.59 11.93 24.33
C ALA A 1012 7.98 10.83 25.34
N VAL A 1013 8.68 9.78 24.91
CA VAL A 1013 9.09 8.64 25.74
C VAL A 1013 10.16 9.08 26.75
N GLN A 1014 9.75 9.29 28.00
CA GLN A 1014 10.60 9.82 29.07
C GLN A 1014 11.23 8.68 29.89
N GLN A 1015 12.50 8.81 30.28
CA GLN A 1015 13.23 7.85 31.12
C GLN A 1015 12.76 7.85 32.59
N GLN A 1016 11.53 7.42 32.87
CA GLN A 1016 10.98 7.37 34.23
C GLN A 1016 11.46 6.17 35.06
N HIS A 1017 12.77 5.95 35.20
CA HIS A 1017 13.32 5.12 36.29
C HIS A 1017 14.74 5.52 36.73
N HIS A 1018 14.84 6.63 37.47
CA HIS A 1018 15.92 6.75 38.46
C HIS A 1018 15.75 5.64 39.52
N HIS A 1019 16.62 4.61 39.51
CA HIS A 1019 17.17 3.87 40.67
C HIS A 1019 17.93 2.57 40.30
N HIS A 1020 18.04 2.18 39.02
CA HIS A 1020 18.76 0.96 38.60
C HIS A 1020 19.89 1.23 37.57
N PRO A 1021 20.88 0.32 37.43
CA PRO A 1021 22.10 0.57 36.65
C PRO A 1021 21.88 0.51 35.12
N PRO A 1022 22.74 1.17 34.32
CA PRO A 1022 22.49 1.38 32.89
C PRO A 1022 22.86 0.17 32.01
N HIS A 1023 21.87 -0.66 31.65
CA HIS A 1023 22.08 -1.83 30.77
C HIS A 1023 21.00 -2.04 29.67
N THR A 1024 20.32 -0.99 29.21
CA THR A 1024 19.45 -1.02 28.01
C THR A 1024 19.58 0.26 27.18
N GLN A 1025 20.23 0.18 26.00
CA GLN A 1025 20.34 1.31 25.06
C GLN A 1025 19.13 1.42 24.09
N HIS A 1026 18.17 0.49 24.17
CA HIS A 1026 17.27 0.17 23.06
C HIS A 1026 16.14 1.19 22.80
N PRO A 1027 15.46 1.76 23.82
CA PRO A 1027 14.36 2.72 23.57
C PRO A 1027 14.78 3.98 22.80
N ALA A 1028 16.06 4.37 22.90
CA ALA A 1028 16.60 5.54 22.20
C ALA A 1028 16.60 5.37 20.67
N ALA A 1029 16.81 4.15 20.15
CA ALA A 1029 16.94 3.93 18.71
C ALA A 1029 15.63 4.20 17.95
N VAL A 1030 14.51 3.65 18.41
CA VAL A 1030 13.18 3.88 17.81
C VAL A 1030 12.76 5.34 17.94
N ALA A 1031 13.02 5.95 19.10
CA ALA A 1031 12.75 7.37 19.29
C ALA A 1031 13.64 8.25 18.40
N ASN A 1032 14.90 7.87 18.11
CA ASN A 1032 15.77 8.59 17.17
C ASN A 1032 15.20 8.50 15.74
N GLN A 1033 14.90 7.30 15.24
CA GLN A 1033 14.28 7.10 13.92
C GLN A 1033 12.99 7.91 13.75
N ALA A 1034 12.15 7.99 14.80
CA ALA A 1034 10.96 8.83 14.82
C ALA A 1034 11.27 10.34 14.82
N SER A 1035 12.41 10.77 15.40
CA SER A 1035 12.92 12.14 15.31
C SER A 1035 13.35 12.45 13.88
N ASP A 1036 14.09 11.55 13.23
CA ASP A 1036 14.59 11.73 11.87
C ASP A 1036 13.42 11.87 10.88
N ILE A 1037 12.40 11.01 10.97
CA ILE A 1037 11.14 11.09 10.20
C ILE A 1037 10.38 12.40 10.45
N CYS A 1038 10.42 12.90 11.69
CA CYS A 1038 9.78 14.16 12.05
C CYS A 1038 10.55 15.38 11.55
N GLU A 1039 11.89 15.38 11.64
CA GLU A 1039 12.76 16.48 11.19
C GLU A 1039 12.67 16.63 9.66
N ASP A 1040 12.76 15.52 8.90
CA ASP A 1040 12.49 15.45 7.46
C ASP A 1040 11.11 16.01 7.07
N SER A 1041 10.07 15.64 7.83
CA SER A 1041 8.70 16.10 7.56
C SER A 1041 8.47 17.57 7.91
N VAL A 1042 9.13 18.09 8.96
CA VAL A 1042 9.13 19.52 9.29
C VAL A 1042 9.84 20.33 8.21
N GLU A 1043 11.05 19.92 7.80
CA GLU A 1043 11.79 20.60 6.72
C GLU A 1043 11.01 20.60 5.41
N THR A 1044 10.37 19.49 5.04
CA THR A 1044 9.63 19.39 3.78
C THR A 1044 8.36 20.26 3.78
N ILE A 1045 7.58 20.30 4.87
CA ILE A 1045 6.46 21.25 5.02
C ILE A 1045 6.97 22.70 4.90
N VAL A 1046 8.07 23.04 5.58
CA VAL A 1046 8.69 24.37 5.53
C VAL A 1046 9.18 24.70 4.11
N GLY A 1047 9.70 23.73 3.36
CA GLY A 1047 10.09 23.87 1.96
C GLY A 1047 8.92 24.16 1.02
N ILE A 1048 7.84 23.39 1.12
CA ILE A 1048 6.61 23.58 0.34
C ILE A 1048 6.03 24.98 0.60
N LEU A 1049 5.87 25.36 1.87
CA LEU A 1049 5.32 26.66 2.23
C LEU A 1049 6.26 27.82 1.85
N ARG A 1050 7.59 27.63 1.82
CA ARG A 1050 8.54 28.63 1.29
C ARG A 1050 8.33 28.90 -0.20
N ARG A 1051 8.22 27.85 -1.03
CA ARG A 1051 7.96 28.00 -2.48
C ARG A 1051 6.59 28.61 -2.74
N PHE A 1052 5.56 28.11 -2.05
CA PHE A 1052 4.20 28.65 -2.16
C PHE A 1052 4.13 30.13 -1.75
N ARG A 1053 4.78 30.52 -0.66
CA ARG A 1053 4.86 31.93 -0.22
C ARG A 1053 5.47 32.84 -1.29
N VAL A 1054 6.52 32.38 -1.99
CA VAL A 1054 7.22 33.15 -3.02
C VAL A 1054 6.41 33.26 -4.32
N GLN A 1055 5.66 32.23 -4.68
CA GLN A 1055 4.92 32.17 -5.96
C GLN A 1055 3.47 32.66 -5.85
N HIS A 1056 2.80 32.45 -4.71
CA HIS A 1056 1.33 32.54 -4.56
C HIS A 1056 0.84 33.31 -3.33
N THR A 1057 1.75 33.74 -2.43
CA THR A 1057 1.49 34.23 -1.06
C THR A 1057 0.73 33.27 -0.13
N LEU A 1058 1.09 33.25 1.15
CA LEU A 1058 0.38 32.46 2.17
C LEU A 1058 -0.96 33.09 2.60
N MET A 1059 -1.23 34.33 2.18
CA MET A 1059 -2.54 34.97 2.35
C MET A 1059 -3.65 34.27 1.57
N ASN A 1060 -3.32 33.43 0.58
CA ASN A 1060 -4.30 32.76 -0.27
C ASN A 1060 -4.29 31.23 -0.06
N ALA A 1061 -3.65 30.75 1.02
CA ALA A 1061 -3.40 29.33 1.23
C ALA A 1061 -4.63 28.57 1.78
N PRO A 1062 -4.81 27.28 1.42
CA PRO A 1062 -5.88 26.46 1.97
C PRO A 1062 -5.65 26.09 3.44
N LEU A 1063 -6.74 25.85 4.19
CA LEU A 1063 -6.74 25.59 5.64
C LEU A 1063 -5.78 24.46 6.09
N VAL A 1064 -5.52 23.48 5.24
CA VAL A 1064 -4.57 22.38 5.47
C VAL A 1064 -3.13 22.87 5.75
N PHE A 1065 -2.72 24.03 5.22
CA PHE A 1065 -1.41 24.62 5.52
C PHE A 1065 -1.32 25.08 6.99
N VAL A 1066 -2.42 25.58 7.56
CA VAL A 1066 -2.49 25.96 8.98
C VAL A 1066 -2.28 24.72 9.85
N HIS A 1067 -2.94 23.61 9.51
CA HIS A 1067 -2.73 22.32 10.19
C HIS A 1067 -1.27 21.85 10.04
N GLY A 1068 -0.66 22.01 8.87
CA GLY A 1068 0.75 21.70 8.60
C GLY A 1068 1.73 22.45 9.48
N VAL A 1069 1.59 23.78 9.59
CA VAL A 1069 2.45 24.61 10.43
C VAL A 1069 2.25 24.31 11.92
N ILE A 1070 1.03 24.02 12.36
CA ILE A 1070 0.72 23.65 13.76
C ILE A 1070 1.36 22.30 14.13
N ALA A 1071 1.21 21.28 13.27
CA ALA A 1071 1.86 19.98 13.46
C ALA A 1071 3.39 20.11 13.46
N ALA A 1072 3.95 20.94 12.56
CA ALA A 1072 5.38 21.18 12.47
C ALA A 1072 5.93 21.94 13.70
N ALA A 1073 5.23 22.96 14.20
CA ALA A 1073 5.63 23.74 15.38
C ALA A 1073 5.58 22.91 16.66
N ASP A 1074 4.50 22.16 16.90
CA ASP A 1074 4.39 21.26 18.06
C ASP A 1074 5.43 20.14 18.03
N THR A 1075 5.72 19.57 16.85
CA THR A 1075 6.78 18.57 16.71
C THR A 1075 8.17 19.16 16.93
N THR A 1076 8.45 20.37 16.42
CA THR A 1076 9.72 21.08 16.64
C THR A 1076 9.92 21.40 18.13
N LEU A 1077 8.87 21.80 18.84
CA LEU A 1077 8.90 21.98 20.30
C LEU A 1077 9.19 20.65 21.03
N ALA A 1078 8.63 19.53 20.58
CA ALA A 1078 8.90 18.20 21.16
C ALA A 1078 10.37 17.78 20.95
N ILE A 1079 10.91 17.97 19.74
CA ILE A 1079 12.32 17.71 19.40
C ILE A 1079 13.25 18.56 20.27
N ALA A 1080 13.00 19.87 20.38
CA ALA A 1080 13.80 20.78 21.22
C ALA A 1080 13.73 20.41 22.71
N SER A 1081 12.55 20.02 23.21
CA SER A 1081 12.34 19.58 24.60
C SER A 1081 13.08 18.27 24.92
N ARG A 1082 13.38 17.44 23.91
CA ARG A 1082 14.16 16.20 24.05
C ARG A 1082 15.66 16.45 23.90
N LYS A 1083 16.10 17.21 22.90
CA LYS A 1083 17.52 17.57 22.70
C LYS A 1083 18.09 18.31 23.92
N SER A 1084 17.28 19.13 24.61
CA SER A 1084 17.65 19.78 25.88
C SER A 1084 17.71 18.86 27.11
N GLN A 1085 17.07 17.67 27.10
CA GLN A 1085 17.18 16.69 28.20
C GLN A 1085 18.45 15.82 28.12
N GLN A 1086 19.08 15.72 26.93
CA GLN A 1086 20.24 14.85 26.71
C GLN A 1086 21.60 15.51 26.99
N VAL A 1087 21.66 16.83 27.14
CA VAL A 1087 22.92 17.60 27.22
C VAL A 1087 23.12 18.18 28.63
N HIS A 1088 24.08 17.64 29.39
CA HIS A 1088 24.48 18.13 30.72
C HIS A 1088 25.26 19.46 30.70
N SER A 1089 24.94 20.39 29.79
CA SER A 1089 25.56 21.72 29.72
C SER A 1089 24.60 22.74 29.12
N PRO A 1090 23.99 23.65 29.92
CA PRO A 1090 22.91 24.54 29.45
C PRO A 1090 23.31 25.66 28.46
N ARG A 1091 24.55 25.70 27.94
CA ARG A 1091 25.17 26.93 27.42
C ARG A 1091 25.43 27.02 25.91
N HIS A 1092 25.02 26.06 25.08
CA HIS A 1092 25.32 26.11 23.63
C HIS A 1092 24.22 25.64 22.66
N LEU A 1093 22.95 25.66 23.07
CA LEU A 1093 21.85 25.76 22.09
C LEU A 1093 21.85 27.16 21.48
N GLN A 1094 22.57 27.35 20.36
CA GLN A 1094 22.54 28.60 19.62
C GLN A 1094 21.17 28.77 18.95
N GLU A 1095 20.54 29.93 19.15
CA GLU A 1095 19.19 30.24 18.67
C GLU A 1095 19.08 30.35 17.13
N LYS A 1096 20.21 30.23 16.40
CA LYS A 1096 20.31 30.48 14.95
C LYS A 1096 19.66 29.41 14.07
N ASP A 1097 19.66 28.16 14.51
CA ASP A 1097 19.25 27.02 13.68
C ASP A 1097 17.81 26.54 13.99
N SER A 1098 17.05 27.32 14.78
CA SER A 1098 15.67 27.00 15.12
C SER A 1098 14.70 27.41 14.02
N LEU A 1099 13.83 26.49 13.58
CA LEU A 1099 12.75 26.80 12.64
C LEU A 1099 11.55 27.52 13.31
N LEU A 1100 11.50 27.60 14.64
CA LEU A 1100 10.35 28.16 15.38
C LEU A 1100 10.04 29.64 15.06
N PRO A 1101 11.02 30.55 14.88
CA PRO A 1101 10.74 31.93 14.44
C PRO A 1101 10.21 32.00 13.01
N PHE A 1102 10.61 31.06 12.14
CA PHE A 1102 10.07 30.96 10.79
C PHE A 1102 8.62 30.45 10.82
N LEU A 1103 8.30 29.49 11.69
CA LEU A 1103 6.95 28.98 11.89
C LEU A 1103 5.99 30.05 12.50
N ASP A 1104 6.47 30.94 13.39
CA ASP A 1104 5.69 32.13 13.84
C ASP A 1104 5.34 33.06 12.67
N MET A 1105 6.30 33.30 11.77
CA MET A 1105 6.10 34.11 10.57
C MET A 1105 5.09 33.46 9.61
N LEU A 1106 5.19 32.15 9.36
CA LEU A 1106 4.21 31.42 8.55
C LEU A 1106 2.80 31.52 9.14
N LEU A 1107 2.64 31.34 10.46
CA LEU A 1107 1.34 31.54 11.12
C LEU A 1107 0.84 32.99 11.00
N SER A 1108 1.74 33.98 11.01
CA SER A 1108 1.41 35.41 10.84
C SER A 1108 0.91 35.80 9.46
N GLU A 1109 1.23 35.04 8.42
CA GLU A 1109 0.75 35.28 7.06
C GLU A 1109 -0.51 34.46 6.80
N LEU A 1110 -0.57 33.22 7.31
CA LEU A 1110 -1.77 32.38 7.29
C LEU A 1110 -2.92 32.97 8.12
N SER A 1111 -2.63 33.74 9.18
CA SER A 1111 -3.66 34.42 9.99
C SER A 1111 -4.36 35.57 9.28
N TYR A 1112 -3.91 35.94 8.06
CA TYR A 1112 -4.68 36.82 7.18
C TYR A 1112 -6.08 36.25 6.92
N SER A 1113 -6.20 35.00 6.51
CA SER A 1113 -7.49 34.37 6.13
C SER A 1113 -8.05 33.45 7.22
N TRP A 1114 -7.18 32.85 8.04
CA TRP A 1114 -7.56 31.82 9.00
C TRP A 1114 -7.25 32.26 10.43
N SER A 1115 -8.24 32.82 11.14
CA SER A 1115 -8.01 33.32 12.51
C SER A 1115 -7.57 32.23 13.51
N VAL A 1116 -7.78 30.95 13.19
CA VAL A 1116 -7.22 29.82 13.95
C VAL A 1116 -5.69 29.76 13.90
N ALA A 1117 -5.05 30.33 12.87
CA ALA A 1117 -3.59 30.45 12.79
C ALA A 1117 -3.02 31.48 13.78
N ASP A 1118 -3.74 32.58 14.04
CA ASP A 1118 -3.32 33.60 15.02
C ASP A 1118 -3.42 33.07 16.46
N ASN A 1119 -4.52 32.35 16.75
CA ASN A 1119 -4.70 31.61 18.00
C ASN A 1119 -3.57 30.60 18.23
N ALA A 1120 -3.21 29.81 17.20
CA ALA A 1120 -2.07 28.90 17.26
C ALA A 1120 -0.72 29.59 17.48
N ARG A 1121 -0.55 30.80 16.95
CA ARG A 1121 0.65 31.62 17.08
C ARG A 1121 0.82 32.14 18.51
N ASP A 1122 -0.26 32.62 19.13
CA ASP A 1122 -0.23 33.04 20.53
C ASP A 1122 0.03 31.86 21.48
N GLY A 1123 -0.50 30.66 21.17
CA GLY A 1123 -0.12 29.44 21.88
C GLY A 1123 1.36 29.07 21.73
N LEU A 1124 1.93 29.19 20.52
CA LEU A 1124 3.35 28.98 20.25
C LEU A 1124 4.24 29.98 21.03
N ARG A 1125 3.89 31.27 20.99
CA ARG A 1125 4.57 32.33 21.76
C ARG A 1125 4.50 32.09 23.26
N THR A 1126 3.33 31.67 23.76
CA THR A 1126 3.12 31.31 25.17
C THR A 1126 4.01 30.15 25.59
N ARG A 1127 4.11 29.09 24.77
CA ARG A 1127 5.01 27.94 25.02
C ARG A 1127 6.48 28.36 25.07
N LEU A 1128 6.93 29.20 24.15
CA LEU A 1128 8.30 29.72 24.11
C LEU A 1128 8.64 30.55 25.36
N GLN A 1129 7.76 31.45 25.78
CA GLN A 1129 7.94 32.25 27.01
C GLN A 1129 8.03 31.37 28.26
N GLN A 1130 7.19 30.33 28.36
CA GLN A 1130 7.25 29.36 29.47
C GLN A 1130 8.57 28.57 29.51
N GLN A 1131 9.07 28.13 28.35
CA GLN A 1131 10.39 27.46 28.27
C GLN A 1131 11.52 28.39 28.72
N HIS A 1132 11.52 29.66 28.28
CA HIS A 1132 12.53 30.65 28.66
C HIS A 1132 12.53 30.95 30.17
N GLN A 1133 11.35 31.12 30.79
CA GLN A 1133 11.24 31.29 32.25
C GLN A 1133 11.76 30.07 33.03
N MET A 1134 11.49 28.85 32.57
CA MET A 1134 12.01 27.64 33.22
C MET A 1134 13.54 27.54 33.14
N GLN A 1135 14.16 27.95 32.03
CA GLN A 1135 15.63 27.98 31.90
C GLN A 1135 16.28 29.00 32.85
N ILE A 1136 15.72 30.21 32.95
CA ILE A 1136 16.20 31.23 33.91
C ILE A 1136 16.06 30.74 35.36
N GLY A 1137 14.94 30.09 35.69
CA GLY A 1137 14.70 29.51 37.02
C GLY A 1137 15.63 28.33 37.38
N ALA A 1138 16.20 27.63 36.39
CA ALA A 1138 17.19 26.58 36.60
C ALA A 1138 18.57 27.16 36.95
N LEU A 1139 19.04 28.14 36.18
CA LEU A 1139 20.34 28.80 36.38
C LEU A 1139 20.46 29.41 37.79
N GLN A 1140 19.40 30.06 38.30
CA GLN A 1140 19.36 30.63 39.65
C GLN A 1140 19.38 29.59 40.80
N ARG A 1141 19.28 28.29 40.50
CA ARG A 1141 19.44 27.20 41.49
C ARG A 1141 20.86 26.65 41.55
N GLU A 1142 21.59 26.62 40.43
CA GLU A 1142 22.97 26.11 40.38
C GLU A 1142 23.93 27.05 41.13
N ASP A 1143 23.81 28.37 40.92
CA ASP A 1143 24.63 29.40 41.59
C ASP A 1143 24.47 29.45 43.12
N LYS A 1144 23.46 28.77 43.70
CA LYS A 1144 23.28 28.65 45.16
C LYS A 1144 23.91 27.40 45.78
N CYS A 1145 24.47 26.49 44.98
CA CYS A 1145 25.06 25.26 45.49
C CYS A 1145 26.56 25.40 45.83
N PHE A 1146 27.24 26.43 45.30
CA PHE A 1146 28.67 26.64 45.52
C PHE A 1146 29.02 28.00 46.14
N SER A 1147 29.89 27.94 47.14
CA SER A 1147 30.60 29.04 47.83
C SER A 1147 29.84 29.89 48.87
N SER A 1148 30.36 29.83 50.10
CA SER A 1148 30.36 30.90 51.11
C SER A 1148 31.49 30.60 52.13
N PRO A 1149 31.99 31.56 52.92
CA PRO A 1149 32.29 32.94 52.54
C PRO A 1149 33.68 33.44 53.03
N SER A 1150 34.40 34.23 52.20
CA SER A 1150 35.46 35.17 52.63
C SER A 1150 35.79 36.14 51.47
N MET A 1151 35.40 37.42 51.55
CA MET A 1151 36.12 38.56 52.15
C MET A 1151 37.32 39.11 51.35
N SER A 1152 37.05 40.25 50.68
CA SER A 1152 37.91 41.46 50.54
C SER A 1152 39.19 41.40 49.68
N THR A 1153 39.61 42.47 48.97
CA THR A 1153 39.22 43.90 49.05
C THR A 1153 39.40 44.63 47.69
N THR A 1154 38.53 45.62 47.39
CA THR A 1154 38.72 46.87 46.59
C THR A 1154 39.84 46.96 45.52
N THR A 1155 39.60 47.47 44.30
CA THR A 1155 39.30 48.92 44.08
C THR A 1155 38.62 49.25 42.74
N GLU A 1156 37.62 50.16 42.83
CA GLU A 1156 37.23 51.27 41.93
C GLU A 1156 37.56 51.27 40.42
N TYR A 1157 36.52 51.28 39.56
CA TYR A 1157 35.94 52.46 38.85
C TYR A 1157 34.66 51.95 38.12
N SER A 1158 33.42 52.35 38.43
CA SER A 1158 32.77 53.68 38.33
C SER A 1158 32.45 54.11 36.88
N SER A 1159 31.24 54.54 36.47
CA SER A 1159 29.83 54.18 36.80
C SER A 1159 28.88 55.22 36.15
N GLU A 1160 27.70 54.84 35.63
CA GLU A 1160 26.44 55.63 35.59
C GLU A 1160 25.33 54.90 34.77
N PHE A 1161 24.03 55.06 35.02
CA PHE A 1161 23.33 55.06 36.33
C PHE A 1161 21.87 54.58 36.18
N SER A 1162 21.48 53.83 37.21
CA SER A 1162 20.20 53.49 37.83
C SER A 1162 18.99 54.45 37.72
N ASP A 1163 17.78 53.88 37.90
CA ASP A 1163 16.88 54.11 39.06
C ASP A 1163 15.71 53.06 39.03
N PHE A 1164 15.10 52.47 40.08
CA PHE A 1164 14.77 52.78 41.50
C PHE A 1164 13.62 53.81 41.68
N GLN A 1165 12.64 53.71 42.61
CA GLN A 1165 12.13 52.65 43.53
C GLN A 1165 10.57 52.85 43.63
N GLN A 1166 9.68 52.54 44.61
CA GLN A 1166 9.55 51.98 45.99
C GLN A 1166 8.03 51.55 46.14
N SER A 1167 7.31 51.24 47.24
CA SER A 1167 7.52 51.09 48.71
C SER A 1167 6.34 50.32 49.37
N THR A 1168 6.65 49.37 50.28
CA THR A 1168 5.96 48.92 51.53
C THR A 1168 4.42 49.02 51.80
N ASP A 1169 3.88 47.88 52.28
CA ASP A 1169 3.11 47.69 53.55
C ASP A 1169 1.55 47.64 53.70
N LEU A 1170 1.15 46.76 54.64
CA LEU A 1170 -0.01 46.72 55.57
C LEU A 1170 -1.49 46.46 55.09
N THR A 1171 -2.03 45.31 55.53
CA THR A 1171 -3.41 45.09 56.11
C THR A 1171 -4.66 45.30 55.21
N THR A 1172 -5.86 44.70 55.40
CA THR A 1172 -6.46 43.59 56.21
C THR A 1172 -7.83 43.22 55.58
N THR A 1173 -8.50 42.13 56.02
CA THR A 1173 -9.99 41.92 56.15
C THR A 1173 -10.99 42.58 55.16
N SER A 1174 -12.11 41.98 54.71
CA SER A 1174 -12.72 40.63 54.80
C SER A 1174 -14.08 40.69 54.05
N ASP A 1175 -14.86 39.59 54.08
CA ASP A 1175 -16.34 39.55 54.03
C ASP A 1175 -17.16 39.83 52.75
N PHE A 1176 -18.00 38.82 52.44
CA PHE A 1176 -19.41 38.82 52.01
C PHE A 1176 -20.02 39.92 51.10
N GLY A 1177 -20.85 39.48 50.14
CA GLY A 1177 -22.04 40.26 49.73
C GLY A 1177 -22.69 39.87 48.39
N SER A 1178 -23.86 39.20 48.43
CA SER A 1178 -24.73 39.02 47.24
C SER A 1178 -25.73 40.19 47.09
N GLY A 1179 -26.00 40.68 45.88
CA GLY A 1179 -26.94 41.81 45.69
C GLY A 1179 -27.46 42.07 44.26
N THR A 1180 -28.46 41.30 43.85
CA THR A 1180 -29.58 41.67 42.93
C THR A 1180 -29.53 42.96 42.07
N VAL A 1181 -29.38 42.78 40.74
CA VAL A 1181 -30.45 42.90 39.69
C VAL A 1181 -31.12 44.28 39.37
N LEU A 1182 -31.32 44.52 38.04
CA LEU A 1182 -32.06 45.58 37.31
C LEU A 1182 -31.32 46.93 36.99
N PRO A 1183 -31.72 47.69 35.93
CA PRO A 1183 -30.74 48.33 35.02
C PRO A 1183 -30.98 49.83 34.64
N GLN A 1184 -29.97 50.48 34.02
CA GLN A 1184 -30.09 51.50 32.95
C GLN A 1184 -28.70 51.95 32.42
N ASP A 1185 -28.64 52.45 31.18
CA ASP A 1185 -27.49 53.09 30.49
C ASP A 1185 -27.28 54.57 30.91
N PRO A 1186 -26.26 55.35 30.43
CA PRO A 1186 -25.08 55.06 29.59
C PRO A 1186 -23.77 55.33 30.40
N PRO A 1187 -22.71 56.16 30.08
CA PRO A 1187 -22.33 57.07 28.96
C PRO A 1187 -21.04 56.65 28.17
N PRO A 1188 -20.60 57.41 27.12
CA PRO A 1188 -19.41 57.10 26.29
C PRO A 1188 -18.16 57.99 26.57
N TRP A 1189 -17.18 58.02 25.62
CA TRP A 1189 -15.90 58.77 25.53
C TRP A 1189 -14.64 58.07 26.14
N PRO A 1190 -13.39 58.42 25.72
CA PRO A 1190 -12.93 59.39 24.72
C PRO A 1190 -11.99 58.83 23.60
N GLY A 1191 -11.57 59.70 22.67
CA GLY A 1191 -10.55 59.44 21.63
C GLY A 1191 -9.10 59.91 21.98
N PRO A 1192 -8.13 59.80 21.05
CA PRO A 1192 -6.69 59.77 21.38
C PRO A 1192 -5.85 61.05 21.11
N GLY A 1193 -4.66 61.13 21.74
CA GLY A 1193 -3.55 62.05 21.42
C GLY A 1193 -2.80 62.58 22.66
N PRO A 1194 -1.69 63.36 22.54
CA PRO A 1194 -0.97 63.75 21.31
C PRO A 1194 0.60 63.74 21.35
N LYS A 1195 1.20 63.63 20.16
CA LYS A 1195 2.44 64.27 19.61
C LYS A 1195 3.60 64.77 20.52
N GLN A 1196 4.82 64.29 20.21
CA GLN A 1196 5.99 65.05 19.69
C GLN A 1196 6.68 64.14 18.66
N ARG A 1197 7.12 64.49 17.44
CA ARG A 1197 7.43 65.75 16.71
C ARG A 1197 8.73 66.48 17.11
N LEU A 1198 9.76 66.35 16.27
CA LEU A 1198 10.37 67.46 15.52
C LEU A 1198 11.22 66.94 14.35
N ASP A 1199 11.81 67.82 13.53
CA ASP A 1199 11.39 68.12 12.14
C ASP A 1199 12.74 68.18 11.33
N LEU A 1200 13.06 68.89 10.24
CA LEU A 1200 12.51 70.00 9.44
C LEU A 1200 13.00 69.88 7.96
N GLU A 1201 12.12 70.22 7.01
CA GLU A 1201 12.39 71.04 5.79
C GLU A 1201 13.35 70.54 4.68
N ILE A 1202 13.22 70.95 3.39
CA ILE A 1202 12.50 72.09 2.80
C ILE A 1202 11.41 71.68 1.79
N LEU A 1203 10.32 72.45 1.86
CA LEU A 1203 9.00 72.38 1.20
C LEU A 1203 8.91 72.47 -0.34
N GLY A 1204 7.78 71.95 -0.85
CA GLY A 1204 6.93 72.63 -1.86
C GLY A 1204 6.69 71.86 -3.17
N ALA A 1205 5.47 71.69 -3.69
CA ALA A 1205 4.11 71.98 -3.20
C ALA A 1205 3.08 71.14 -4.05
N THR A 1206 1.75 71.14 -3.90
CA THR A 1206 0.77 71.96 -3.13
C THR A 1206 -0.53 71.15 -2.89
N ASP A 1207 -1.46 71.72 -2.12
CA ASP A 1207 -2.96 71.63 -2.06
C ASP A 1207 -3.70 70.62 -2.98
N LEU A 1208 -4.80 69.94 -2.58
CA LEU A 1208 -6.00 70.47 -1.88
C LEU A 1208 -6.79 69.41 -1.05
N GLU A 1209 -7.90 69.82 -0.42
CA GLU A 1209 -8.65 69.13 0.65
C GLU A 1209 -10.03 68.55 0.26
N PHE A 1210 -10.46 67.46 0.94
CA PHE A 1210 -11.86 67.07 1.31
C PHE A 1210 -12.92 66.90 0.16
N ASP A 1211 -14.13 66.32 0.34
CA ASP A 1211 -14.83 65.73 1.51
C ASP A 1211 -15.63 64.45 1.09
N LEU A 1212 -16.13 63.69 2.07
CA LEU A 1212 -16.95 62.48 1.91
C LEU A 1212 -18.42 62.72 2.32
N ALA A 1213 -19.13 63.60 1.61
CA ALA A 1213 -20.58 63.82 1.81
C ALA A 1213 -21.33 64.25 0.54
N ASN A 1214 -22.61 63.85 0.45
CA ASN A 1214 -23.62 64.27 -0.55
C ASN A 1214 -23.40 63.83 -2.02
N VAL A 1215 -23.93 62.66 -2.38
CA VAL A 1215 -24.84 62.56 -3.54
C VAL A 1215 -26.09 61.82 -3.09
N PHE A 1216 -27.24 62.49 -3.10
CA PHE A 1216 -28.50 61.98 -2.58
C PHE A 1216 -29.42 61.40 -3.66
N GLN A 1217 -30.41 60.65 -3.16
CA GLN A 1217 -31.75 60.42 -3.69
C GLN A 1217 -32.24 61.32 -4.87
N TYR A 1218 -32.81 60.64 -5.87
CA TYR A 1218 -34.00 61.03 -6.65
C TYR A 1218 -34.07 62.42 -7.36
N GLY A 1219 -33.79 62.38 -8.67
CA GLY A 1219 -34.86 62.61 -9.66
C GLY A 1219 -35.04 64.00 -10.28
N GLY A 1220 -35.53 64.01 -11.53
CA GLY A 1220 -35.87 65.21 -12.30
C GLY A 1220 -34.76 65.64 -13.27
N GLY A 1221 -35.12 65.91 -14.52
CA GLY A 1221 -34.19 66.45 -15.53
C GLY A 1221 -34.64 67.84 -16.01
N GLY A 1222 -33.69 68.71 -16.36
CA GLY A 1222 -34.01 69.96 -17.08
C GLY A 1222 -33.00 71.10 -17.03
N VAL A 1223 -32.25 71.26 -18.13
CA VAL A 1223 -31.89 72.54 -18.81
C VAL A 1223 -30.87 73.52 -18.17
N SER A 1224 -30.00 74.06 -19.05
CA SER A 1224 -29.23 75.34 -19.02
C SER A 1224 -28.01 75.58 -18.11
N GLU A 1225 -26.87 75.73 -18.81
CA GLU A 1225 -26.01 76.94 -18.91
C GLU A 1225 -25.23 77.55 -17.72
N MET A 1226 -23.91 77.61 -17.96
CA MET A 1226 -23.00 78.77 -17.80
C MET A 1226 -22.57 79.30 -16.41
N TYR A 1227 -21.31 79.80 -16.40
CA TYR A 1227 -20.68 80.86 -15.56
C TYR A 1227 -21.35 81.23 -14.22
N THR A 1228 -20.69 81.26 -13.07
CA THR A 1228 -19.26 81.50 -12.71
C THR A 1228 -19.08 81.00 -11.26
N PHE A 1229 -17.91 80.65 -10.73
CA PHE A 1229 -16.58 81.26 -10.92
C PHE A 1229 -15.47 80.20 -10.76
#